data_AF-A0A7J6FQZ8-F1
#
_entry.id   AF-A0A7J6FQZ8-F1
#
_cell.length_a   1.000
_cell.length_b   1.000
_cell.length_c   1.000
_cell.angle_alpha   90.00
_cell.angle_beta   90.00
_cell.angle_gamma   90.00
#
_symmetry.space_group_name_H-M   'P 1'
#
loop_
_entity.id
_entity.type
_entity.pdbx_description
1 polymer ?
#
loop_
_entity_poly.entity_id
_entity_poly.type
_entity_poly.pdbx_seq_one_letter_code
_entity_poly.pdbx_strand_id
1 'polypeptide(L)'
;MKSNLLLFHFLVALLCAKAEHGGAGSSIIFTTLGRLDYAFDIFSLPINEEHHPPTLFDEIQITDGESVNFNGHFPSPSSTASLLSLLPNQTLVQTIFGVDPPPLQVVYVTERDGVSNLYYDVVISDDPNSENARRRRSALEVFDRVQVPILGKKLVSDKISMKDKPNLIGNHVIYVSTHENTGEPRTSWAAVYSTELKSGVTRRLTPYGVADFSPAVSPSGIRTAVASYGAKGWDGEVEELSTDIYIFLTRDGTQRVKIVEHGGWPSWVDESTLYFHRRGEDQWWSIYRAILPSNGKISVDSVVIERVTPPGLHAFTPATSPGNKNFIAVATRRPTSSFRHIELYDLKKNEFKELTRLVSPQSHHLNPFISPDSTRVGYHKCRGDGNGRKNSKLFLENVHSPVSDISLFRIDGSFPSVSPKNDVIAFVEFPGVYAVNLDGSNRRKVYNGNAFSTVWDPVRNGVIYTGAGPEFAPVSAEVDIISINIENPDHVIVKKLTTNGLNNAFPSPSPDGKRIVFRSGKTGYKNLYIMDAEDGEKGGLQRLTEGPWSDTMCSWSPDGELIAFASDRHNPGGGSFELYLIHPNGTGLRKLIKSGSGGRVNHPEFSPDGKSIVFTTDYAGISAEPISNTHHYQPYGEIFTVKLDGSDLRRLTHNSYEDGTPFWVHKSLRPVNVEWPIDRPRCQFEDLHWLNDMPGPSFGVGLMDKAECETLFNITHLLHVVGKLKKNKIDNLEDNECLNETGSFDAHWPKVLLKLPSMEFETNRERRTKKRQVEEDETLCIKELALIPC
;
A
#
# COMPACT_ATOMS: atom_id res chain seq x y z
N MET A 1 -15.43 -60.63 59.71
CA MET A 1 -13.97 -60.47 59.50
C MET A 1 -13.80 -59.72 58.19
N LYS A 2 -13.91 -58.37 58.16
CA LYS A 2 -12.94 -57.31 58.51
C LYS A 2 -11.69 -57.23 57.62
N SER A 3 -11.52 -56.02 57.06
CA SER A 3 -10.33 -55.25 56.61
C SER A 3 -9.68 -55.58 55.26
N ASN A 4 -9.22 -54.65 54.40
CA ASN A 4 -9.40 -53.19 54.19
C ASN A 4 -8.54 -52.76 52.97
N LEU A 5 -8.94 -51.67 52.28
CA LEU A 5 -8.14 -50.63 51.58
C LEU A 5 -7.33 -50.90 50.28
N LEU A 6 -7.79 -50.23 49.20
CA LEU A 6 -7.13 -49.14 48.43
C LEU A 6 -5.59 -49.15 48.21
N LEU A 7 -5.15 -49.09 46.94
CA LEU A 7 -4.50 -47.91 46.33
C LEU A 7 -4.15 -48.12 44.83
N PHE A 8 -4.60 -47.19 43.98
CA PHE A 8 -4.00 -46.64 42.76
C PHE A 8 -3.40 -47.54 41.65
N HIS A 9 -4.03 -47.53 40.46
CA HIS A 9 -3.36 -47.67 39.16
C HIS A 9 -3.88 -46.60 38.19
N PHE A 10 -3.09 -45.54 38.00
CA PHE A 10 -3.16 -44.63 36.87
C PHE A 10 -1.72 -44.43 36.43
N LEU A 11 -1.34 -44.89 35.23
CA LEU A 11 -0.08 -44.50 34.62
C LEU A 11 -0.24 -44.39 33.11
N VAL A 12 -0.04 -43.16 32.68
CA VAL A 12 -0.08 -42.59 31.34
C VAL A 12 0.98 -43.26 30.47
N ALA A 13 0.59 -43.80 29.33
CA ALA A 13 1.52 -44.17 28.27
C ALA A 13 1.85 -42.92 27.45
N LEU A 14 3.00 -42.30 27.76
CA LEU A 14 3.70 -41.39 26.85
C LEU A 14 4.12 -42.18 25.61
N LEU A 15 3.48 -41.94 24.48
CA LEU A 15 4.06 -42.24 23.17
C LEU A 15 4.92 -41.04 22.76
N CYS A 16 6.23 -41.23 22.83
CA CYS A 16 7.21 -40.39 22.16
C CYS A 16 6.93 -40.37 20.65
N ALA A 17 6.17 -39.39 20.18
CA ALA A 17 6.33 -38.88 18.83
C ALA A 17 7.71 -38.22 18.79
N LYS A 18 8.67 -38.88 18.12
CA LYS A 18 9.90 -38.23 17.70
C LYS A 18 9.51 -36.93 17.00
N ALA A 19 9.95 -35.81 17.55
CA ALA A 19 9.96 -34.55 16.86
C ALA A 19 10.72 -34.77 15.55
N GLU A 20 10.01 -34.79 14.42
CA GLU A 20 10.65 -34.51 13.15
C GLU A 20 11.21 -33.10 13.26
N HIS A 21 12.55 -33.00 13.30
CA HIS A 21 13.27 -31.79 12.96
C HIS A 21 12.96 -31.46 11.49
N GLY A 22 11.83 -30.80 11.26
CA GLY A 22 11.44 -30.28 9.96
C GLY A 22 12.18 -28.96 9.69
N GLY A 23 13.23 -29.05 8.87
CA GLY A 23 13.81 -27.95 8.07
C GLY A 23 14.45 -26.79 8.85
N ALA A 24 15.77 -26.66 8.76
CA ALA A 24 16.51 -25.48 9.17
C ALA A 24 16.20 -24.28 8.24
N GLY A 25 15.00 -23.72 8.38
CA GLY A 25 14.63 -22.45 7.76
C GLY A 25 15.13 -21.28 8.60
N SER A 26 15.18 -20.11 7.98
CA SER A 26 15.44 -18.84 8.65
C SER A 26 14.13 -18.05 8.70
N SER A 27 13.98 -17.06 9.59
CA SER A 27 12.72 -16.31 9.71
C SER A 27 12.94 -14.81 9.58
N ILE A 28 12.01 -14.12 8.92
CA ILE A 28 12.03 -12.68 8.74
C ILE A 28 10.73 -12.12 9.32
N ILE A 29 10.85 -11.08 10.16
CA ILE A 29 9.72 -10.27 10.61
C ILE A 29 9.75 -8.96 9.81
N PHE A 30 8.61 -8.51 9.31
CA PHE A 30 8.49 -7.26 8.57
C PHE A 30 7.17 -6.55 8.88
N THR A 31 7.10 -5.27 8.57
CA THR A 31 5.93 -4.43 8.75
C THR A 31 5.20 -4.27 7.42
N THR A 32 3.86 -4.27 7.43
CA THR A 32 3.08 -3.78 6.27
C THR A 32 2.36 -2.50 6.65
N LEU A 33 2.68 -1.39 6.00
CA LEU A 33 2.03 -0.11 6.28
C LEU A 33 0.57 -0.14 5.82
N GLY A 34 -0.33 0.33 6.69
CA GLY A 34 -1.77 0.44 6.40
C GLY A 34 -2.56 -0.87 6.42
N ARG A 35 -1.95 -2.02 6.78
CA ARG A 35 -2.59 -3.35 6.56
C ARG A 35 -2.92 -4.17 7.82
N LEU A 36 -2.49 -3.76 9.00
CA LEU A 36 -2.51 -4.64 10.18
C LEU A 36 -3.92 -4.90 10.75
N ASP A 37 -4.89 -4.02 10.45
CA ASP A 37 -6.31 -4.13 10.87
C ASP A 37 -7.28 -4.18 9.68
N TYR A 38 -6.86 -4.77 8.57
CA TYR A 38 -7.60 -4.68 7.32
C TYR A 38 -8.77 -5.67 7.25
N ALA A 39 -9.86 -5.40 7.97
CA ALA A 39 -11.12 -6.14 7.82
C ALA A 39 -11.88 -5.71 6.56
N PHE A 40 -11.22 -5.70 5.40
CA PHE A 40 -11.81 -5.29 4.13
C PHE A 40 -12.57 -6.45 3.51
N ASP A 41 -13.81 -6.16 3.15
CA ASP A 41 -14.75 -7.17 2.72
C ASP A 41 -15.63 -6.68 1.58
N ILE A 42 -16.34 -7.62 0.97
CA ILE A 42 -17.22 -7.36 -0.16
C ILE A 42 -18.67 -7.39 0.30
N PHE A 43 -19.38 -6.33 -0.05
CA PHE A 43 -20.78 -6.12 0.24
C PHE A 43 -21.56 -5.94 -1.05
N SER A 44 -22.88 -6.10 -0.99
CA SER A 44 -23.78 -5.87 -2.11
C SER A 44 -25.07 -5.20 -1.69
N LEU A 45 -25.59 -4.35 -2.59
CA LEU A 45 -26.92 -3.75 -2.51
C LEU A 45 -27.75 -4.10 -3.76
N PRO A 46 -29.07 -4.24 -3.63
CA PRO A 46 -29.97 -4.29 -4.77
C PRO A 46 -30.01 -2.94 -5.50
N ILE A 47 -30.15 -3.00 -6.82
CA ILE A 47 -30.44 -1.87 -7.69
C ILE A 47 -31.94 -1.92 -8.00
N ASN A 48 -32.74 -1.21 -7.20
CA ASN A 48 -34.17 -1.05 -7.46
C ASN A 48 -34.41 0.22 -8.28
N GLU A 49 -34.79 0.07 -9.55
CA GLU A 49 -35.18 1.21 -10.41
C GLU A 49 -36.56 1.78 -10.05
N GLU A 50 -37.48 0.97 -9.49
CA GLU A 50 -38.89 1.34 -9.28
C GLU A 50 -39.36 1.41 -7.80
N HIS A 51 -38.50 1.09 -6.84
CA HIS A 51 -38.85 1.03 -5.41
C HIS A 51 -37.90 1.83 -4.51
N HIS A 52 -38.31 2.00 -3.25
CA HIS A 52 -37.72 2.85 -2.21
C HIS A 52 -36.17 2.84 -2.17
N PRO A 53 -35.53 3.95 -1.74
CA PRO A 53 -34.08 4.01 -1.58
C PRO A 53 -33.57 2.86 -0.68
N PRO A 54 -32.37 2.31 -0.95
CA PRO A 54 -31.83 1.21 -0.16
C PRO A 54 -31.65 1.61 1.30
N THR A 55 -31.91 0.66 2.18
CA THR A 55 -31.78 0.78 3.64
C THR A 55 -30.63 -0.10 4.14
N LEU A 56 -30.24 0.11 5.39
CA LEU A 56 -29.25 -0.73 6.09
C LEU A 56 -29.59 -2.23 6.06
N PHE A 57 -30.87 -2.61 5.93
CA PHE A 57 -31.28 -4.01 5.87
C PHE A 57 -31.13 -4.64 4.48
N ASP A 58 -30.91 -3.83 3.45
CA ASP A 58 -30.69 -4.29 2.08
C ASP A 58 -29.21 -4.60 1.79
N GLU A 59 -28.29 -4.09 2.62
CA GLU A 59 -26.86 -4.34 2.52
C GLU A 59 -26.52 -5.74 3.03
N ILE A 60 -25.89 -6.54 2.18
CA ILE A 60 -25.45 -7.90 2.53
C ILE A 60 -23.92 -8.01 2.39
N GLN A 61 -23.29 -8.65 3.37
CA GLN A 61 -21.90 -9.08 3.27
C GLN A 61 -21.84 -10.41 2.53
N ILE A 62 -21.14 -10.46 1.39
CA ILE A 62 -21.19 -11.60 0.46
C ILE A 62 -19.94 -12.49 0.52
N THR A 63 -18.98 -12.12 1.37
CA THR A 63 -17.71 -12.80 1.61
C THR A 63 -17.61 -13.27 3.07
N ASP A 64 -16.54 -13.99 3.42
CA ASP A 64 -16.50 -14.88 4.59
C ASP A 64 -16.51 -14.17 5.95
N GLY A 65 -16.21 -12.88 5.99
CA GLY A 65 -16.12 -12.16 7.26
C GLY A 65 -14.92 -12.54 8.11
N GLU A 66 -13.93 -13.20 7.53
CA GLU A 66 -12.71 -13.66 8.20
C GLU A 66 -11.47 -13.15 7.47
N SER A 67 -11.39 -13.39 6.15
CA SER A 67 -10.23 -13.06 5.32
C SER A 67 -10.23 -11.59 4.86
N VAL A 68 -9.15 -11.18 4.18
CA VAL A 68 -9.11 -9.91 3.43
C VAL A 68 -9.63 -10.16 2.02
N ASN A 69 -10.77 -9.57 1.65
CA ASN A 69 -11.45 -9.88 0.39
C ASN A 69 -11.56 -8.64 -0.50
N PHE A 70 -11.15 -8.76 -1.76
CA PHE A 70 -11.12 -7.66 -2.72
C PHE A 70 -11.33 -8.06 -4.18
N ASN A 71 -11.64 -7.05 -4.99
CA ASN A 71 -12.03 -7.08 -6.38
C ASN A 71 -13.04 -8.16 -6.76
N GLY A 72 -14.26 -8.05 -6.24
CA GLY A 72 -15.37 -8.93 -6.58
C GLY A 72 -15.87 -8.84 -8.04
N HIS A 73 -16.46 -9.93 -8.51
CA HIS A 73 -17.05 -10.07 -9.84
C HIS A 73 -18.21 -11.06 -9.79
N PHE A 74 -19.38 -10.67 -10.31
CA PHE A 74 -20.52 -11.58 -10.49
C PHE A 74 -20.33 -12.38 -11.79
N PRO A 75 -20.26 -13.73 -11.73
CA PRO A 75 -20.08 -14.54 -12.92
C PRO A 75 -21.33 -14.49 -13.82
N SER A 76 -21.12 -14.57 -15.13
CA SER A 76 -22.22 -14.73 -16.09
C SER A 76 -22.83 -16.14 -16.03
N PRO A 77 -24.08 -16.34 -16.47
CA PRO A 77 -24.71 -17.67 -16.50
C PRO A 77 -23.89 -18.74 -17.26
N SER A 78 -23.20 -18.37 -18.33
CA SER A 78 -22.33 -19.28 -19.10
C SER A 78 -21.05 -19.65 -18.33
N SER A 79 -20.49 -18.71 -17.58
CA SER A 79 -19.34 -18.96 -16.71
C SER A 79 -19.72 -19.77 -15.46
N THR A 80 -20.93 -19.57 -14.91
CA THR A 80 -21.46 -20.38 -13.81
C THR A 80 -21.42 -21.87 -14.13
N ALA A 81 -21.95 -22.31 -15.27
CA ALA A 81 -21.94 -23.72 -15.65
C ALA A 81 -20.52 -24.34 -15.64
N SER A 82 -19.53 -23.55 -16.07
CA SER A 82 -18.12 -23.93 -16.09
C SER A 82 -17.57 -24.09 -14.67
N LEU A 83 -17.86 -23.15 -13.77
CA LEU A 83 -17.49 -23.22 -12.36
C LEU A 83 -18.14 -24.38 -11.62
N LEU A 84 -19.43 -24.65 -11.88
CA LEU A 84 -20.14 -25.77 -11.27
C LEU A 84 -19.50 -27.11 -11.62
N SER A 85 -18.92 -27.23 -12.82
CA SER A 85 -18.18 -28.43 -13.20
C SER A 85 -16.88 -28.64 -12.41
N LEU A 86 -16.35 -27.59 -11.76
CA LEU A 86 -15.15 -27.66 -10.91
C LEU A 86 -15.47 -28.05 -9.47
N LEU A 87 -16.75 -28.00 -9.06
CA LEU A 87 -17.14 -28.31 -7.70
C LEU A 87 -16.94 -29.82 -7.43
N PRO A 88 -16.24 -30.19 -6.34
CA PRO A 88 -15.88 -31.58 -6.06
C PRO A 88 -17.09 -32.47 -5.74
N ASN A 89 -18.22 -31.87 -5.34
CA ASN A 89 -19.45 -32.58 -4.99
C ASN A 89 -20.63 -32.09 -5.84
N GLN A 90 -20.92 -32.81 -6.92
CA GLN A 90 -22.03 -32.52 -7.83
C GLN A 90 -23.41 -32.69 -7.17
N THR A 91 -23.52 -33.48 -6.10
CA THR A 91 -24.76 -33.62 -5.33
C THR A 91 -25.10 -32.33 -4.58
N LEU A 92 -24.07 -31.63 -4.07
CA LEU A 92 -24.20 -30.32 -3.44
C LEU A 92 -24.74 -29.27 -4.43
N VAL A 93 -24.31 -29.35 -5.70
CA VAL A 93 -24.77 -28.48 -6.78
C VAL A 93 -26.29 -28.61 -7.01
N GLN A 94 -26.82 -29.83 -7.06
CA GLN A 94 -28.26 -30.03 -7.25
C GLN A 94 -29.10 -29.48 -6.09
N THR A 95 -28.58 -29.56 -4.86
CA THR A 95 -29.27 -29.03 -3.67
C THR A 95 -29.22 -27.51 -3.61
N ILE A 96 -28.10 -26.89 -4.00
CA ILE A 96 -27.88 -25.43 -3.89
C ILE A 96 -28.60 -24.65 -4.98
N PHE A 97 -28.61 -25.18 -6.20
CA PHE A 97 -29.21 -24.50 -7.36
C PHE A 97 -30.71 -24.83 -7.57
N GLY A 98 -31.31 -25.58 -6.64
CA GLY A 98 -32.76 -25.81 -6.55
C GLY A 98 -33.48 -24.93 -5.52
N VAL A 99 -32.78 -23.99 -4.90
CA VAL A 99 -33.33 -23.07 -3.87
C VAL A 99 -33.92 -21.82 -4.54
N ASP A 100 -35.08 -21.36 -4.03
CA ASP A 100 -35.73 -20.11 -4.41
C ASP A 100 -35.74 -19.17 -3.19
N PRO A 101 -35.16 -17.95 -3.26
CA PRO A 101 -34.49 -17.35 -4.42
C PRO A 101 -33.14 -18.02 -4.78
N PRO A 102 -32.70 -17.90 -6.05
CA PRO A 102 -31.43 -18.48 -6.47
C PRO A 102 -30.26 -17.86 -5.68
N PRO A 103 -29.21 -18.66 -5.38
CA PRO A 103 -28.11 -18.19 -4.55
C PRO A 103 -27.25 -17.15 -5.28
N LEU A 104 -26.69 -16.23 -4.50
CA LEU A 104 -25.77 -15.22 -5.01
C LEU A 104 -24.40 -15.85 -5.26
N GLN A 105 -23.85 -15.60 -6.43
CA GLN A 105 -22.56 -16.14 -6.84
C GLN A 105 -21.55 -15.01 -6.96
N VAL A 106 -20.37 -15.14 -6.37
CA VAL A 106 -19.32 -14.13 -6.48
C VAL A 106 -17.95 -14.77 -6.64
N VAL A 107 -17.16 -14.18 -7.52
CA VAL A 107 -15.74 -14.48 -7.71
C VAL A 107 -14.94 -13.30 -7.18
N TYR A 108 -13.92 -13.54 -6.37
CA TYR A 108 -13.15 -12.46 -5.74
C TYR A 108 -11.75 -12.92 -5.35
N VAL A 109 -10.84 -11.96 -5.22
CA VAL A 109 -9.51 -12.21 -4.67
C VAL A 109 -9.59 -12.17 -3.15
N THR A 110 -9.00 -13.15 -2.49
CA THR A 110 -8.91 -13.21 -1.03
C THR A 110 -7.46 -13.46 -0.64
N GLU A 111 -6.97 -12.71 0.35
CA GLU A 111 -5.72 -13.03 1.02
C GLU A 111 -5.99 -13.91 2.23
N ARG A 112 -5.40 -15.10 2.20
CA ARG A 112 -5.40 -16.07 3.30
C ARG A 112 -3.98 -16.50 3.57
N ASP A 113 -3.56 -16.43 4.83
CA ASP A 113 -2.18 -16.73 5.25
C ASP A 113 -1.14 -15.94 4.43
N GLY A 114 -1.44 -14.67 4.13
CA GLY A 114 -0.60 -13.80 3.30
C GLY A 114 -0.59 -14.08 1.79
N VAL A 115 -1.34 -15.08 1.29
CA VAL A 115 -1.41 -15.40 -0.15
C VAL A 115 -2.73 -14.94 -0.75
N SER A 116 -2.65 -14.11 -1.78
CA SER A 116 -3.81 -13.68 -2.56
C SER A 116 -4.19 -14.71 -3.63
N ASN A 117 -5.38 -15.28 -3.53
CA ASN A 117 -5.92 -16.30 -4.43
C ASN A 117 -7.35 -15.97 -4.87
N LEU A 118 -7.81 -16.61 -5.95
CA LEU A 118 -9.17 -16.46 -6.44
C LEU A 118 -10.12 -17.48 -5.82
N TYR A 119 -11.23 -16.99 -5.29
CA TYR A 119 -12.29 -17.82 -4.72
C TYR A 119 -13.62 -17.58 -5.41
N TYR A 120 -14.40 -18.65 -5.45
CA TYR A 120 -15.78 -18.67 -5.88
C TYR A 120 -16.65 -18.99 -4.67
N ASP A 121 -17.53 -18.07 -4.31
CA ASP A 121 -18.52 -18.25 -3.26
C ASP A 121 -19.92 -18.33 -3.86
N VAL A 122 -20.69 -19.28 -3.34
CA VAL A 122 -22.15 -19.40 -3.52
C VAL A 122 -22.79 -19.11 -2.18
N VAL A 123 -23.49 -17.98 -2.07
CA VAL A 123 -24.11 -17.46 -0.85
C VAL A 123 -25.61 -17.71 -0.92
N ILE A 124 -26.13 -18.49 0.01
CA ILE A 124 -27.54 -18.87 0.07
C ILE A 124 -28.23 -17.96 1.08
N SER A 125 -29.14 -17.12 0.59
CA SER A 125 -29.98 -16.29 1.45
C SER A 125 -31.19 -17.07 1.94
N ASP A 126 -31.55 -16.91 3.21
CA ASP A 126 -32.86 -17.35 3.70
C ASP A 126 -33.98 -16.57 3.00
N ASP A 127 -35.16 -17.20 2.88
CA ASP A 127 -36.40 -16.51 2.51
C ASP A 127 -36.66 -15.37 3.51
N PRO A 128 -36.84 -14.11 3.07
CA PRO A 128 -37.16 -12.98 3.95
C PRO A 128 -38.41 -13.18 4.82
N ASN A 129 -39.31 -14.13 4.47
CA ASN A 129 -40.49 -14.47 5.26
C ASN A 129 -40.29 -15.61 6.29
N SER A 130 -39.11 -16.22 6.33
CA SER A 130 -38.75 -17.31 7.26
C SER A 130 -38.73 -16.84 8.73
N GLU A 131 -39.07 -17.73 9.68
CA GLU A 131 -38.88 -17.48 11.11
C GLU A 131 -37.42 -17.15 11.47
N ASN A 132 -36.45 -17.69 10.71
CA ASN A 132 -35.03 -17.40 10.91
C ASN A 132 -34.69 -15.96 10.48
N ALA A 133 -35.26 -15.46 9.38
CA ALA A 133 -35.07 -14.08 8.92
C ALA A 133 -35.65 -13.07 9.93
N ARG A 134 -36.78 -13.39 10.58
CA ARG A 134 -37.43 -12.54 11.61
C ARG A 134 -36.69 -12.49 12.95
N ARG A 135 -35.77 -13.42 13.21
CA ARG A 135 -34.92 -13.45 14.42
C ARG A 135 -33.56 -12.77 14.23
N ARG A 136 -33.21 -12.37 13.00
CA ARG A 136 -31.93 -11.71 12.71
C ARG A 136 -31.85 -10.37 13.43
N ARG A 137 -30.70 -10.11 14.06
CA ARG A 137 -30.39 -8.79 14.64
C ARG A 137 -29.72 -7.86 13.63
N SER A 138 -29.23 -8.41 12.52
CA SER A 138 -28.59 -7.69 11.41
C SER A 138 -28.67 -8.50 10.09
N ALA A 139 -28.72 -7.81 8.94
CA ALA A 139 -28.59 -8.42 7.61
C ALA A 139 -27.20 -9.03 7.35
N LEU A 140 -26.23 -8.76 8.24
CA LEU A 140 -24.86 -9.27 8.22
C LEU A 140 -24.71 -10.68 8.84
N GLU A 141 -25.80 -11.30 9.31
CA GLU A 141 -25.75 -12.60 10.00
C GLU A 141 -25.80 -13.80 9.02
N VAL A 142 -24.76 -14.65 9.16
CA VAL A 142 -24.46 -15.97 8.59
C VAL A 142 -25.42 -16.49 7.50
N PHE A 143 -24.92 -16.50 6.28
CA PHE A 143 -25.48 -17.25 5.16
C PHE A 143 -24.82 -18.63 5.08
N ASP A 144 -25.62 -19.66 4.78
CA ASP A 144 -25.05 -20.91 4.28
C ASP A 144 -24.26 -20.60 3.01
N ARG A 145 -23.02 -21.08 2.95
CA ARG A 145 -22.12 -20.79 1.83
C ARG A 145 -21.32 -21.99 1.40
N VAL A 146 -21.03 -22.00 0.11
CA VAL A 146 -20.05 -22.90 -0.49
C VAL A 146 -18.96 -22.08 -1.09
N GLN A 147 -17.73 -22.38 -0.69
CA GLN A 147 -16.56 -21.61 -1.05
C GLN A 147 -15.50 -22.53 -1.63
N VAL A 148 -15.03 -22.21 -2.84
CA VAL A 148 -14.09 -23.04 -3.57
C VAL A 148 -12.98 -22.19 -4.19
N PRO A 149 -11.69 -22.56 -4.01
CA PRO A 149 -10.60 -21.91 -4.73
C PRO A 149 -10.70 -22.25 -6.22
N ILE A 150 -10.72 -21.22 -7.08
CA ILE A 150 -10.92 -21.39 -8.54
C ILE A 150 -9.68 -21.99 -9.21
N LEU A 151 -8.50 -21.64 -8.71
CA LEU A 151 -7.23 -22.23 -9.11
C LEU A 151 -6.65 -22.98 -7.90
N GLY A 152 -6.99 -24.26 -7.76
CA GLY A 152 -6.57 -25.04 -6.59
C GLY A 152 -5.03 -25.21 -6.50
N LYS A 153 -4.51 -25.51 -5.30
CA LYS A 153 -3.07 -25.74 -5.02
C LYS A 153 -2.37 -26.75 -5.93
N LYS A 154 -3.12 -27.65 -6.60
CA LYS A 154 -2.57 -28.63 -7.56
C LYS A 154 -2.43 -28.09 -9.00
N LEU A 155 -3.18 -27.05 -9.36
CA LEU A 155 -3.30 -26.54 -10.72
C LEU A 155 -2.39 -25.32 -10.98
N VAL A 156 -1.85 -24.74 -9.92
CA VAL A 156 -1.06 -23.51 -9.97
C VAL A 156 0.19 -23.71 -9.12
N SER A 157 1.34 -23.33 -9.67
CA SER A 157 2.56 -23.24 -8.85
C SER A 157 2.32 -22.23 -7.73
N ASP A 158 2.82 -22.48 -6.53
CA ASP A 158 2.77 -21.58 -5.35
C ASP A 158 3.31 -20.15 -5.61
N LYS A 159 3.78 -19.88 -6.83
CA LYS A 159 4.27 -18.59 -7.33
C LYS A 159 3.17 -17.59 -7.69
N ILE A 160 1.96 -18.01 -8.11
CA ILE A 160 0.95 -17.05 -8.60
C ILE A 160 0.44 -16.21 -7.43
N SER A 161 0.71 -14.90 -7.48
CA SER A 161 0.14 -13.92 -6.57
C SER A 161 -0.84 -13.04 -7.32
N MET A 162 -2.13 -13.14 -7.00
CA MET A 162 -3.18 -12.39 -7.70
C MET A 162 -3.34 -10.99 -7.14
N LYS A 163 -3.37 -10.01 -8.04
CA LYS A 163 -3.56 -8.59 -7.75
C LYS A 163 -4.66 -8.10 -8.70
N ASP A 164 -5.48 -7.13 -8.32
CA ASP A 164 -6.50 -6.56 -9.20
C ASP A 164 -7.73 -7.46 -9.55
N LYS A 165 -8.62 -6.98 -10.42
CA LYS A 165 -9.93 -7.55 -10.73
C LYS A 165 -9.88 -8.80 -11.62
N PRO A 166 -10.40 -9.94 -11.14
CA PRO A 166 -10.56 -11.13 -11.97
C PRO A 166 -11.78 -10.98 -12.88
N ASN A 167 -11.68 -11.54 -14.09
CA ASN A 167 -12.81 -11.67 -15.02
C ASN A 167 -12.95 -13.14 -15.40
N LEU A 168 -14.18 -13.65 -15.39
CA LEU A 168 -14.45 -15.04 -15.71
C LEU A 168 -15.26 -15.15 -17.00
N ILE A 169 -14.67 -15.77 -18.00
CA ILE A 169 -15.28 -15.91 -19.34
C ILE A 169 -15.25 -17.37 -19.79
N GLY A 170 -16.42 -18.01 -19.80
CA GLY A 170 -16.55 -19.44 -20.12
C GLY A 170 -15.69 -20.28 -19.18
N ASN A 171 -14.72 -21.03 -19.74
CA ASN A 171 -13.80 -21.88 -18.99
C ASN A 171 -12.47 -21.17 -18.61
N HIS A 172 -12.33 -19.85 -18.79
CA HIS A 172 -11.08 -19.14 -18.53
C HIS A 172 -11.27 -18.06 -17.48
N VAL A 173 -10.26 -17.89 -16.63
CA VAL A 173 -10.10 -16.75 -15.74
C VAL A 173 -9.02 -15.82 -16.30
N ILE A 174 -9.32 -14.53 -16.37
CA ILE A 174 -8.37 -13.46 -16.71
C ILE A 174 -8.09 -12.65 -15.44
N TYR A 175 -6.82 -12.50 -15.08
CA TYR A 175 -6.41 -11.86 -13.81
C TYR A 175 -5.02 -11.24 -13.93
N VAL A 176 -4.66 -10.34 -13.00
CA VAL A 176 -3.30 -9.82 -12.89
C VAL A 176 -2.50 -10.61 -11.86
N SER A 177 -1.25 -10.89 -12.18
CA SER A 177 -0.32 -11.51 -11.25
C SER A 177 1.08 -10.95 -11.36
N THR A 178 1.84 -11.01 -10.27
CA THR A 178 3.21 -10.48 -10.16
C THR A 178 4.26 -11.58 -10.01
N HIS A 179 3.99 -12.80 -10.47
CA HIS A 179 4.84 -13.97 -10.19
C HIS A 179 6.06 -14.13 -11.10
N GLU A 180 6.09 -13.46 -12.25
CA GLU A 180 7.20 -13.54 -13.20
C GLU A 180 8.16 -12.38 -13.02
N ASN A 181 9.44 -12.69 -12.81
CA ASN A 181 10.52 -11.71 -12.77
C ASN A 181 10.83 -11.17 -14.17
N THR A 182 10.84 -9.86 -14.32
CA THR A 182 11.19 -9.17 -15.57
C THR A 182 12.69 -9.13 -15.85
N GLY A 183 13.53 -9.34 -14.83
CA GLY A 183 14.99 -9.25 -14.90
C GLY A 183 15.54 -7.84 -14.76
N GLU A 184 14.70 -6.82 -14.94
CA GLU A 184 15.10 -5.40 -14.98
C GLU A 184 14.55 -4.63 -13.76
N PRO A 185 15.38 -3.80 -13.08
CA PRO A 185 14.94 -2.97 -11.96
C PRO A 185 13.81 -2.02 -12.37
N ARG A 186 12.84 -1.81 -11.46
CA ARG A 186 11.65 -0.93 -11.60
C ARG A 186 10.77 -1.22 -12.82
N THR A 187 10.91 -2.38 -13.44
CA THR A 187 9.95 -2.83 -14.43
C THR A 187 8.89 -3.63 -13.69
N SER A 188 7.67 -3.11 -13.61
CA SER A 188 6.61 -3.77 -12.84
C SER A 188 6.41 -5.22 -13.26
N TRP A 189 6.33 -6.13 -12.28
CA TRP A 189 6.09 -7.56 -12.54
C TRP A 189 4.60 -7.86 -12.82
N ALA A 190 3.72 -6.87 -12.67
CA ALA A 190 2.29 -7.03 -12.92
C ALA A 190 2.03 -7.35 -14.39
N ALA A 191 1.32 -8.45 -14.63
CA ALA A 191 0.92 -8.86 -15.96
C ALA A 191 -0.43 -9.54 -15.92
N VAL A 192 -1.17 -9.42 -17.02
CA VAL A 192 -2.44 -10.11 -17.23
C VAL A 192 -2.17 -11.52 -17.74
N TYR A 193 -2.80 -12.50 -17.10
CA TYR A 193 -2.76 -13.91 -17.45
C TYR A 193 -4.16 -14.43 -17.73
N SER A 194 -4.23 -15.48 -18.54
CA SER A 194 -5.41 -16.31 -18.75
C SER A 194 -5.11 -17.72 -18.26
N THR A 195 -5.94 -18.27 -17.39
CA THR A 195 -5.86 -19.68 -16.98
C THR A 195 -7.14 -20.41 -17.36
N GLU A 196 -7.01 -21.54 -18.07
CA GLU A 196 -8.13 -22.43 -18.32
C GLU A 196 -8.42 -23.25 -17.06
N LEU A 197 -9.65 -23.18 -16.56
CA LEU A 197 -10.04 -23.71 -15.25
C LEU A 197 -9.90 -25.23 -15.13
N LYS A 198 -10.16 -25.97 -16.23
CA LYS A 198 -10.14 -27.44 -16.23
C LYS A 198 -8.73 -28.01 -16.34
N SER A 199 -7.90 -27.43 -17.20
CA SER A 199 -6.55 -27.92 -17.46
C SER A 199 -5.49 -27.29 -16.56
N GLY A 200 -5.77 -26.12 -15.97
CA GLY A 200 -4.80 -25.31 -15.25
C GLY A 200 -3.77 -24.61 -16.15
N VAL A 201 -3.88 -24.78 -17.47
CA VAL A 201 -2.94 -24.17 -18.42
C VAL A 201 -3.06 -22.66 -18.33
N THR A 202 -1.94 -22.02 -18.01
CA THR A 202 -1.83 -20.57 -17.81
C THR A 202 -1.03 -19.96 -18.95
N ARG A 203 -1.52 -18.84 -19.50
CA ARG A 203 -0.89 -18.07 -20.58
C ARG A 203 -0.77 -16.62 -20.16
N ARG A 204 0.42 -16.03 -20.34
CA ARG A 204 0.62 -14.59 -20.22
C ARG A 204 0.02 -13.87 -21.43
N LEU A 205 -0.80 -12.86 -21.21
CA LEU A 205 -1.40 -12.00 -22.24
C LEU A 205 -0.66 -10.68 -22.40
N THR A 206 -0.04 -10.19 -21.33
CA THR A 206 0.78 -8.97 -21.35
C THR A 206 2.16 -9.24 -21.97
N PRO A 207 2.66 -8.39 -22.88
CA PRO A 207 4.02 -8.53 -23.40
C PRO A 207 5.09 -8.52 -22.29
N TYR A 208 6.23 -9.15 -22.53
CA TYR A 208 7.38 -9.04 -21.62
C TYR A 208 7.89 -7.59 -21.55
N GLY A 209 8.27 -7.15 -20.36
CA GLY A 209 8.71 -5.77 -20.09
C GLY A 209 7.58 -4.73 -20.02
N VAL A 210 6.32 -5.13 -20.25
CA VAL A 210 5.14 -4.28 -20.09
C VAL A 210 4.39 -4.69 -18.83
N ALA A 211 3.78 -3.70 -18.17
CA ALA A 211 2.85 -3.93 -17.08
C ALA A 211 1.44 -3.47 -17.46
N ASP A 212 0.47 -4.34 -17.17
CA ASP A 212 -0.95 -4.16 -17.42
C ASP A 212 -1.73 -4.36 -16.12
N PHE A 213 -2.72 -3.49 -15.90
CA PHE A 213 -3.59 -3.46 -14.74
C PHE A 213 -5.06 -3.49 -15.17
N SER A 214 -5.92 -3.81 -14.20
CA SER A 214 -7.38 -3.70 -14.25
C SER A 214 -7.98 -4.27 -15.55
N PRO A 215 -7.75 -5.56 -15.86
CA PRO A 215 -8.28 -6.16 -17.07
C PRO A 215 -9.81 -6.10 -17.08
N ALA A 216 -10.38 -5.84 -18.25
CA ALA A 216 -11.81 -5.92 -18.50
C ALA A 216 -12.05 -6.66 -19.81
N VAL A 217 -12.85 -7.73 -19.73
CA VAL A 217 -13.17 -8.57 -20.89
C VAL A 217 -14.48 -8.09 -21.53
N SER A 218 -14.52 -8.02 -22.87
CA SER A 218 -15.73 -7.65 -23.60
C SER A 218 -16.84 -8.69 -23.40
N PRO A 219 -18.13 -8.34 -23.55
CA PRO A 219 -19.23 -9.28 -23.31
C PRO A 219 -19.15 -10.59 -24.12
N SER A 220 -18.63 -10.52 -25.36
CA SER A 220 -18.38 -11.69 -26.21
C SER A 220 -17.20 -12.56 -25.75
N GLY A 221 -16.34 -12.06 -24.87
CA GLY A 221 -15.10 -12.70 -24.46
C GLY A 221 -13.94 -12.53 -25.42
N ILE A 222 -14.15 -11.90 -26.59
CA ILE A 222 -13.15 -11.87 -27.66
C ILE A 222 -12.01 -10.90 -27.34
N ARG A 223 -12.31 -9.76 -26.71
CA ARG A 223 -11.33 -8.70 -26.45
C ARG A 223 -11.15 -8.47 -24.95
N THR A 224 -9.92 -8.14 -24.57
CA THR A 224 -9.58 -7.64 -23.24
C THR A 224 -9.05 -6.22 -23.37
N ALA A 225 -9.53 -5.32 -22.52
CA ALA A 225 -9.00 -3.98 -22.32
C ALA A 225 -8.18 -3.94 -21.02
N VAL A 226 -7.10 -3.17 -20.99
CA VAL A 226 -6.22 -3.01 -19.81
C VAL A 226 -5.77 -1.57 -19.69
N ALA A 227 -5.51 -1.11 -18.47
CA ALA A 227 -4.70 0.07 -18.21
C ALA A 227 -3.21 -0.35 -18.27
N SER A 228 -2.39 0.34 -19.06
CA SER A 228 -1.02 -0.12 -19.35
C SER A 228 -0.03 1.02 -19.46
N TYR A 229 1.17 0.82 -18.92
CA TYR A 229 2.29 1.69 -19.25
C TYR A 229 2.77 1.50 -20.70
N GLY A 230 2.48 0.36 -21.31
CA GLY A 230 3.11 -0.01 -22.58
C GLY A 230 4.63 -0.05 -22.45
N ALA A 231 5.34 0.28 -23.52
CA ALA A 231 6.80 0.25 -23.54
C ALA A 231 7.47 1.39 -22.74
N LYS A 232 6.72 2.39 -22.29
CA LYS A 232 7.29 3.53 -21.54
C LYS A 232 7.68 3.16 -20.11
N GLY A 233 7.08 2.10 -19.56
CA GLY A 233 7.30 1.67 -18.19
C GLY A 233 6.69 2.61 -17.16
N TRP A 234 6.89 2.26 -15.89
CA TRP A 234 6.51 3.06 -14.73
C TRP A 234 7.64 4.04 -14.40
N ASP A 235 7.34 5.32 -14.19
CA ASP A 235 8.35 6.34 -13.92
C ASP A 235 8.51 6.61 -12.41
N GLY A 236 7.55 6.18 -11.58
CA GLY A 236 7.56 6.38 -10.12
C GLY A 236 6.33 7.07 -9.57
N GLU A 237 5.36 7.33 -10.42
CA GLU A 237 4.06 7.89 -10.06
C GLU A 237 3.27 6.95 -9.15
N VAL A 238 2.58 7.52 -8.15
CA VAL A 238 1.82 6.76 -7.14
C VAL A 238 0.41 7.30 -6.90
N GLU A 239 0.05 8.42 -7.52
CA GLU A 239 -1.28 9.03 -7.40
C GLU A 239 -2.10 8.75 -8.66
N GLU A 240 -1.79 9.47 -9.74
CA GLU A 240 -2.29 9.21 -11.08
C GLU A 240 -1.24 8.40 -11.84
N LEU A 241 -1.58 7.16 -12.20
CA LEU A 241 -0.72 6.35 -13.03
C LEU A 241 -0.73 6.89 -14.46
N SER A 242 0.43 6.97 -15.10
CA SER A 242 0.56 7.44 -16.49
C SER A 242 0.11 6.36 -17.49
N THR A 243 -0.95 5.62 -17.22
CA THR A 243 -1.39 4.48 -18.06
C THR A 243 -2.19 4.94 -19.29
N ASP A 244 -2.10 4.15 -20.36
CA ASP A 244 -2.96 4.23 -21.54
C ASP A 244 -3.89 3.01 -21.58
N ILE A 245 -4.99 3.08 -22.33
CA ILE A 245 -5.85 1.90 -22.52
C ILE A 245 -5.46 1.17 -23.80
N TYR A 246 -5.16 -0.12 -23.67
CA TYR A 246 -4.93 -1.03 -24.78
C TYR A 246 -6.04 -2.06 -24.85
N ILE A 247 -6.36 -2.50 -26.07
CA ILE A 247 -7.18 -3.69 -26.32
C ILE A 247 -6.37 -4.75 -27.07
N PHE A 248 -6.69 -6.01 -26.84
CA PHE A 248 -6.10 -7.17 -27.54
C PHE A 248 -7.05 -8.36 -27.53
N LEU A 249 -6.74 -9.41 -28.30
CA LEU A 249 -7.49 -10.66 -28.27
C LEU A 249 -7.28 -11.39 -26.94
N THR A 250 -8.37 -11.66 -26.22
CA THR A 250 -8.36 -12.36 -24.91
C THR A 250 -7.69 -13.72 -25.00
N ARG A 251 -7.81 -14.40 -26.15
CA ARG A 251 -7.26 -15.73 -26.37
C ARG A 251 -5.75 -15.79 -26.16
N ASP A 252 -5.00 -14.80 -26.61
CA ASP A 252 -3.54 -14.90 -26.74
C ASP A 252 -2.76 -13.58 -26.60
N GLY A 253 -3.42 -12.45 -26.31
CA GLY A 253 -2.75 -11.16 -26.19
C GLY A 253 -2.36 -10.50 -27.51
N THR A 254 -2.67 -11.14 -28.65
CA THR A 254 -2.32 -10.61 -29.98
C THR A 254 -3.27 -9.51 -30.44
N GLN A 255 -2.94 -8.85 -31.55
CA GLN A 255 -3.67 -7.67 -32.07
C GLN A 255 -3.79 -6.55 -31.04
N ARG A 256 -2.73 -6.37 -30.24
CA ARG A 256 -2.66 -5.31 -29.24
C ARG A 256 -2.63 -3.93 -29.89
N VAL A 257 -3.55 -3.06 -29.49
CA VAL A 257 -3.71 -1.71 -30.04
C VAL A 257 -3.97 -0.74 -28.89
N LYS A 258 -3.24 0.39 -28.86
CA LYS A 258 -3.55 1.52 -27.99
C LYS A 258 -4.80 2.22 -28.55
N ILE A 259 -5.80 2.44 -27.70
CA ILE A 259 -7.07 3.05 -28.08
C ILE A 259 -7.38 4.34 -27.33
N VAL A 260 -6.77 4.55 -26.16
CA VAL A 260 -6.96 5.75 -25.35
C VAL A 260 -5.61 6.15 -24.76
N GLU A 261 -5.26 7.42 -24.85
CA GLU A 261 -4.16 8.01 -24.09
C GLU A 261 -4.67 8.50 -22.73
N HIS A 262 -3.89 8.26 -21.68
CA HIS A 262 -4.19 8.64 -20.30
C HIS A 262 -5.55 8.10 -19.81
N GLY A 263 -5.55 6.87 -19.31
CA GLY A 263 -6.76 6.26 -18.77
C GLY A 263 -6.47 4.98 -17.98
N GLY A 264 -7.18 4.84 -16.86
CA GLY A 264 -7.13 3.67 -15.99
C GLY A 264 -8.48 2.94 -15.92
N TRP A 265 -8.50 1.80 -15.26
CA TRP A 265 -9.72 1.06 -14.92
C TRP A 265 -10.78 0.93 -16.05
N PRO A 266 -10.46 0.29 -17.19
CA PRO A 266 -11.44 0.10 -18.26
C PRO A 266 -12.59 -0.84 -17.85
N SER A 267 -13.77 -0.64 -18.43
CA SER A 267 -14.99 -1.40 -18.12
C SER A 267 -15.93 -1.46 -19.33
N TRP A 268 -16.13 -2.63 -19.91
CA TRP A 268 -16.94 -2.79 -21.13
C TRP A 268 -18.44 -2.76 -20.84
N VAL A 269 -19.21 -2.02 -21.64
CA VAL A 269 -20.69 -2.13 -21.64
C VAL A 269 -21.20 -2.94 -22.83
N ASP A 270 -20.51 -2.89 -23.97
CA ASP A 270 -20.77 -3.68 -25.17
C ASP A 270 -19.49 -3.89 -25.98
N GLU A 271 -19.57 -4.44 -27.20
CA GLU A 271 -18.39 -4.75 -28.03
C GLU A 271 -17.66 -3.53 -28.59
N SER A 272 -18.30 -2.36 -28.54
CA SER A 272 -17.80 -1.12 -29.13
C SER A 272 -17.52 -0.04 -28.09
N THR A 273 -18.05 -0.18 -26.88
CA THR A 273 -18.06 0.89 -25.89
C THR A 273 -17.49 0.41 -24.56
N LEU A 274 -16.53 1.16 -24.04
CA LEU A 274 -16.00 0.99 -22.70
C LEU A 274 -15.95 2.32 -21.94
N TYR A 275 -16.11 2.24 -20.62
CA TYR A 275 -15.96 3.32 -19.68
C TYR A 275 -14.64 3.20 -18.95
N PHE A 276 -14.06 4.32 -18.54
CA PHE A 276 -12.78 4.37 -17.84
C PHE A 276 -12.69 5.67 -17.05
N HIS A 277 -11.79 5.76 -16.07
CA HIS A 277 -11.56 7.02 -15.35
C HIS A 277 -10.31 7.77 -15.87
N ARG A 278 -10.26 9.07 -15.62
CA ARG A 278 -9.10 9.91 -15.92
C ARG A 278 -9.22 11.22 -15.14
N ARG A 279 -8.09 11.82 -14.76
CA ARG A 279 -8.10 13.23 -14.33
C ARG A 279 -8.31 14.15 -15.54
N GLY A 280 -9.37 14.95 -15.49
CA GLY A 280 -9.65 15.96 -16.52
C GLY A 280 -8.66 17.12 -16.48
N GLU A 281 -8.70 17.98 -17.50
CA GLU A 281 -7.92 19.24 -17.52
C GLU A 281 -8.27 20.15 -16.33
N ASP A 282 -9.52 20.06 -15.87
CA ASP A 282 -10.06 20.72 -14.68
C ASP A 282 -9.65 20.05 -13.36
N GLN A 283 -8.70 19.12 -13.40
CA GLN A 283 -8.17 18.34 -12.28
C GLN A 283 -9.18 17.43 -11.58
N TRP A 284 -10.45 17.42 -12.01
CA TRP A 284 -11.43 16.48 -11.52
C TRP A 284 -11.22 15.13 -12.19
N TRP A 285 -10.93 14.12 -11.37
CA TRP A 285 -11.14 12.75 -11.79
C TRP A 285 -12.59 12.50 -12.19
N SER A 286 -12.78 11.95 -13.37
CA SER A 286 -14.08 11.76 -13.99
C SER A 286 -14.11 10.47 -14.79
N ILE A 287 -15.32 9.99 -15.05
CA ILE A 287 -15.54 8.90 -15.97
C ILE A 287 -15.64 9.45 -17.39
N TYR A 288 -14.98 8.75 -18.30
CA TYR A 288 -15.03 8.95 -19.73
C TYR A 288 -15.53 7.67 -20.40
N ARG A 289 -16.07 7.81 -21.60
CA ARG A 289 -16.45 6.71 -22.49
C ARG A 289 -15.60 6.76 -23.74
N ALA A 290 -15.11 5.59 -24.15
CA ALA A 290 -14.46 5.38 -25.42
C ALA A 290 -15.37 4.55 -26.35
N ILE A 291 -15.61 5.05 -27.56
CA ILE A 291 -16.44 4.41 -28.58
C ILE A 291 -15.55 4.01 -29.76
N LEU A 292 -15.42 2.71 -29.97
CA LEU A 292 -14.67 2.12 -31.06
C LEU A 292 -15.43 2.28 -32.38
N PRO A 293 -14.72 2.52 -33.51
CA PRO A 293 -15.37 2.63 -34.81
C PRO A 293 -16.01 1.30 -35.23
N SER A 294 -17.20 1.37 -35.82
CA SER A 294 -17.91 0.19 -36.33
C SER A 294 -17.21 -0.43 -37.55
N ASN A 295 -16.50 0.38 -38.33
CA ASN A 295 -15.74 -0.02 -39.52
C ASN A 295 -14.37 0.69 -39.54
N GLY A 296 -13.37 0.05 -40.15
CA GLY A 296 -12.04 0.61 -40.31
C GLY A 296 -11.04 0.17 -39.24
N LYS A 297 -9.84 0.75 -39.28
CA LYS A 297 -8.75 0.39 -38.37
C LYS A 297 -8.96 1.06 -37.02
N ILE A 298 -8.98 0.26 -35.96
CA ILE A 298 -9.00 0.76 -34.58
C ILE A 298 -7.62 1.33 -34.23
N SER A 299 -7.62 2.55 -33.69
CA SER A 299 -6.46 3.32 -33.25
C SER A 299 -6.93 4.50 -32.38
N VAL A 300 -6.02 5.17 -31.67
CA VAL A 300 -6.32 6.37 -30.87
C VAL A 300 -7.11 7.42 -31.69
N ASP A 301 -6.70 7.68 -32.93
CA ASP A 301 -7.35 8.69 -33.80
C ASP A 301 -8.78 8.34 -34.24
N SER A 302 -9.12 7.05 -34.21
CA SER A 302 -10.43 6.54 -34.65
C SER A 302 -11.44 6.40 -33.52
N VAL A 303 -11.00 6.46 -32.27
CA VAL A 303 -11.83 6.25 -31.09
C VAL A 303 -12.39 7.59 -30.62
N VAL A 304 -13.71 7.65 -30.45
CA VAL A 304 -14.36 8.85 -29.91
C VAL A 304 -14.32 8.78 -28.39
N ILE A 305 -13.76 9.82 -27.76
CA ILE A 305 -13.68 9.96 -26.30
C ILE A 305 -14.61 11.06 -25.82
N GLU A 306 -15.46 10.73 -24.86
CA GLU A 306 -16.43 11.67 -24.30
C GLU A 306 -16.38 11.61 -22.77
N ARG A 307 -16.37 12.78 -22.12
CA ARG A 307 -16.55 12.85 -20.66
C ARG A 307 -18.00 12.51 -20.32
N VAL A 308 -18.19 11.66 -19.32
CA VAL A 308 -19.49 11.14 -18.89
C VAL A 308 -19.96 11.82 -17.62
N THR A 309 -19.14 11.87 -16.58
CA THR A 309 -19.53 12.50 -15.30
C THR A 309 -19.11 13.97 -15.25
N PRO A 310 -19.94 14.85 -14.64
CA PRO A 310 -19.64 16.27 -14.52
C PRO A 310 -18.50 16.53 -13.51
N PRO A 311 -17.86 17.73 -13.57
CA PRO A 311 -16.94 18.18 -12.52
C PRO A 311 -17.66 18.51 -11.21
N GLY A 312 -16.88 18.91 -10.19
CA GLY A 312 -17.38 19.30 -8.86
C GLY A 312 -17.45 18.15 -7.85
N LEU A 313 -17.09 16.95 -8.29
CA LEU A 313 -16.76 15.81 -7.46
C LEU A 313 -15.75 14.95 -8.22
N HIS A 314 -15.04 14.10 -7.50
CA HIS A 314 -14.31 13.04 -8.16
C HIS A 314 -15.20 11.82 -8.41
N ALA A 315 -15.05 11.20 -9.58
CA ALA A 315 -15.69 9.92 -9.93
C ALA A 315 -14.66 8.96 -10.54
N PHE A 316 -14.65 7.71 -10.09
CA PHE A 316 -13.63 6.71 -10.44
C PHE A 316 -14.18 5.29 -10.53
N THR A 317 -13.32 4.38 -11.00
CA THR A 317 -13.51 2.92 -11.00
C THR A 317 -14.89 2.49 -11.54
N PRO A 318 -15.21 2.85 -12.79
CA PRO A 318 -16.54 2.63 -13.35
C PRO A 318 -16.85 1.14 -13.49
N ALA A 319 -18.09 0.78 -13.14
CA ALA A 319 -18.64 -0.54 -13.38
C ALA A 319 -19.87 -0.46 -14.27
N THR A 320 -19.93 -1.39 -15.22
CA THR A 320 -20.96 -1.50 -16.25
C THR A 320 -21.60 -2.88 -16.18
N SER A 321 -22.76 -3.02 -16.83
CA SER A 321 -23.39 -4.31 -17.07
C SER A 321 -23.85 -4.41 -18.52
N PRO A 322 -23.64 -5.54 -19.20
CA PRO A 322 -24.20 -5.76 -20.54
C PRO A 322 -25.75 -5.70 -20.56
N GLY A 323 -26.38 -6.00 -19.43
CA GLY A 323 -27.84 -6.00 -19.29
C GLY A 323 -28.48 -4.61 -19.20
N ASN A 324 -27.71 -3.54 -18.95
CA ASN A 324 -28.25 -2.18 -18.83
C ASN A 324 -27.26 -1.13 -19.34
N LYS A 325 -27.69 -0.32 -20.32
CA LYS A 325 -26.90 0.77 -20.92
C LYS A 325 -27.34 2.17 -20.47
N ASN A 326 -28.26 2.25 -19.51
CA ASN A 326 -28.84 3.50 -19.03
C ASN A 326 -28.09 4.09 -17.83
N PHE A 327 -27.33 3.28 -17.09
CA PHE A 327 -26.53 3.75 -15.97
C PHE A 327 -25.19 3.03 -15.85
N ILE A 328 -24.28 3.63 -15.08
CA ILE A 328 -23.04 3.00 -14.59
C ILE A 328 -22.97 3.15 -13.07
N ALA A 329 -22.25 2.26 -12.39
CA ALA A 329 -21.90 2.43 -10.98
C ALA A 329 -20.49 3.00 -10.86
N VAL A 330 -20.28 3.95 -9.97
CA VAL A 330 -19.00 4.66 -9.80
C VAL A 330 -18.72 4.90 -8.32
N ALA A 331 -17.44 4.92 -7.95
CA ALA A 331 -17.02 5.46 -6.67
C ALA A 331 -16.91 6.98 -6.76
N THR A 332 -17.50 7.71 -5.83
CA THR A 332 -17.52 9.18 -5.80
C THR A 332 -16.91 9.74 -4.53
N ARG A 333 -16.21 10.87 -4.65
CA ARG A 333 -15.64 11.63 -3.54
C ARG A 333 -16.02 13.10 -3.73
N ARG A 334 -16.86 13.63 -2.84
CA ARG A 334 -17.35 15.02 -2.88
C ARG A 334 -16.53 15.92 -1.93
N PRO A 335 -16.35 17.22 -2.24
CA PRO A 335 -15.67 18.17 -1.34
C PRO A 335 -16.28 18.28 0.05
N THR A 336 -17.58 18.02 0.18
CA THR A 336 -18.33 18.16 1.44
C THR A 336 -18.38 16.89 2.29
N SER A 337 -17.80 15.79 1.82
CA SER A 337 -17.66 14.54 2.57
C SER A 337 -16.20 14.31 2.86
N SER A 338 -15.86 13.40 3.78
CA SER A 338 -14.53 12.78 3.83
C SER A 338 -14.53 11.36 3.24
N PHE A 339 -15.72 10.83 2.90
CA PHE A 339 -15.92 9.44 2.54
C PHE A 339 -16.15 9.25 1.04
N ARG A 340 -15.71 8.09 0.53
CA ARG A 340 -16.12 7.60 -0.79
C ARG A 340 -17.45 6.86 -0.69
N HIS A 341 -18.33 7.11 -1.65
CA HIS A 341 -19.57 6.36 -1.79
C HIS A 341 -19.67 5.70 -3.15
N ILE A 342 -20.42 4.60 -3.24
CA ILE A 342 -20.84 4.06 -4.53
C ILE A 342 -22.19 4.68 -4.87
N GLU A 343 -22.27 5.25 -6.07
CA GLU A 343 -23.46 5.86 -6.63
C GLU A 343 -23.72 5.29 -8.03
N LEU A 344 -24.98 5.30 -8.47
CA LEU A 344 -25.32 5.08 -9.88
C LEU A 344 -25.34 6.42 -10.59
N TYR A 345 -24.75 6.49 -11.77
CA TYR A 345 -24.87 7.65 -12.66
C TYR A 345 -25.82 7.31 -13.80
N ASP A 346 -26.98 7.97 -13.85
CA ASP A 346 -27.97 7.83 -14.91
C ASP A 346 -27.47 8.58 -16.16
N LEU A 347 -27.17 7.83 -17.22
CA LEU A 347 -26.60 8.34 -18.47
C LEU A 347 -27.60 9.10 -19.34
N LYS A 348 -28.90 9.01 -19.04
CA LYS A 348 -29.95 9.75 -19.76
C LYS A 348 -30.28 11.06 -19.06
N LYS A 349 -30.39 11.03 -17.73
CA LYS A 349 -30.70 12.20 -16.91
C LYS A 349 -29.48 13.02 -16.54
N ASN A 350 -28.28 12.44 -16.64
CA ASN A 350 -27.01 13.01 -16.19
C ASN A 350 -26.99 13.31 -14.68
N GLU A 351 -27.59 12.43 -13.89
CA GLU A 351 -27.77 12.60 -12.45
C GLU A 351 -27.19 11.43 -11.66
N PHE A 352 -26.67 11.72 -10.47
CA PHE A 352 -26.24 10.69 -9.51
C PHE A 352 -27.42 10.23 -8.66
N LYS A 353 -27.57 8.91 -8.51
CA LYS A 353 -28.47 8.25 -7.56
C LYS A 353 -27.62 7.62 -6.46
N GLU A 354 -27.84 8.09 -5.24
CA GLU A 354 -27.12 7.62 -4.06
C GLU A 354 -27.49 6.18 -3.70
N LEU A 355 -26.47 5.39 -3.35
CA LEU A 355 -26.66 4.06 -2.79
C LEU A 355 -26.01 3.96 -1.41
N THR A 356 -24.68 3.90 -1.34
CA THR A 356 -24.02 3.53 -0.07
C THR A 356 -24.05 4.64 0.97
N ARG A 357 -24.23 5.90 0.56
CA ARG A 357 -24.43 7.01 1.50
C ARG A 357 -25.69 6.85 2.35
N LEU A 358 -26.71 6.18 1.83
CA LEU A 358 -27.99 5.98 2.51
C LEU A 358 -27.91 4.89 3.58
N VAL A 359 -27.02 3.91 3.38
CA VAL A 359 -26.87 2.77 4.30
C VAL A 359 -25.69 2.95 5.22
N SER A 360 -24.56 3.49 4.75
CA SER A 360 -23.35 3.66 5.55
C SER A 360 -22.63 4.99 5.22
N PRO A 361 -23.15 6.13 5.70
CA PRO A 361 -22.63 7.45 5.34
C PRO A 361 -21.22 7.75 5.88
N GLN A 362 -20.77 7.03 6.92
CA GLN A 362 -19.49 7.28 7.60
C GLN A 362 -18.46 6.17 7.34
N SER A 363 -18.48 5.58 6.14
CA SER A 363 -17.50 4.58 5.74
C SER A 363 -17.11 4.74 4.26
N HIS A 364 -15.87 4.39 3.95
CA HIS A 364 -15.37 4.39 2.59
C HIS A 364 -15.86 3.14 1.84
N HIS A 365 -16.25 3.35 0.58
CA HIS A 365 -16.64 2.27 -0.33
C HIS A 365 -15.78 2.34 -1.60
N LEU A 366 -15.25 1.18 -2.02
CA LEU A 366 -14.28 1.10 -3.11
C LEU A 366 -14.69 0.08 -4.18
N ASN A 367 -14.20 0.32 -5.40
CA ASN A 367 -14.22 -0.58 -6.57
C ASN A 367 -15.57 -1.29 -6.78
N PRO A 368 -16.60 -0.59 -7.27
CA PRO A 368 -17.90 -1.20 -7.53
C PRO A 368 -17.82 -2.22 -8.67
N PHE A 369 -18.78 -3.15 -8.70
CA PHE A 369 -19.03 -4.08 -9.79
C PHE A 369 -20.54 -4.38 -9.87
N ILE A 370 -21.06 -4.68 -11.05
CA ILE A 370 -22.52 -4.86 -11.26
C ILE A 370 -22.79 -6.28 -11.71
N SER A 371 -23.92 -6.85 -11.26
CA SER A 371 -24.38 -8.15 -11.73
C SER A 371 -24.77 -8.10 -13.22
N PRO A 372 -24.59 -9.19 -14.01
CA PRO A 372 -24.89 -9.18 -15.44
C PRO A 372 -26.35 -8.84 -15.81
N ASP A 373 -27.28 -9.08 -14.89
CA ASP A 373 -28.71 -8.75 -15.00
C ASP A 373 -29.02 -7.31 -14.53
N SER A 374 -28.02 -6.58 -14.05
CA SER A 374 -28.10 -5.21 -13.55
C SER A 374 -28.98 -5.02 -12.31
N THR A 375 -29.27 -6.09 -11.58
CA THR A 375 -30.15 -6.04 -10.40
C THR A 375 -29.39 -5.77 -9.10
N ARG A 376 -28.05 -5.87 -9.09
CA ARG A 376 -27.22 -5.67 -7.89
C ARG A 376 -25.91 -4.96 -8.21
N VAL A 377 -25.47 -4.15 -7.25
CA VAL A 377 -24.11 -3.63 -7.18
C VAL A 377 -23.37 -4.32 -6.04
N GLY A 378 -22.13 -4.71 -6.28
CA GLY A 378 -21.17 -5.13 -5.27
C GLY A 378 -20.08 -4.07 -5.11
N TYR A 379 -19.48 -3.99 -3.94
CA TYR A 379 -18.43 -3.03 -3.62
C TYR A 379 -17.65 -3.47 -2.38
N HIS A 380 -16.53 -2.82 -2.15
CA HIS A 380 -15.67 -3.10 -1.02
C HIS A 380 -15.90 -2.07 0.08
N LYS A 381 -15.83 -2.52 1.32
CA LYS A 381 -16.01 -1.69 2.49
C LYS A 381 -15.29 -2.33 3.66
N CYS A 382 -14.97 -1.51 4.65
CA CYS A 382 -14.63 -2.03 5.95
C CYS A 382 -15.78 -2.84 6.56
N ARG A 383 -15.46 -4.02 7.12
CA ARG A 383 -16.38 -4.89 7.86
C ARG A 383 -16.94 -4.25 9.14
N GLY A 384 -16.16 -3.38 9.79
CA GLY A 384 -16.49 -2.73 11.05
C GLY A 384 -16.47 -3.68 12.26
N ASP A 385 -17.03 -3.21 13.38
CA ASP A 385 -17.17 -3.98 14.62
C ASP A 385 -18.26 -5.05 14.52
N GLY A 386 -17.86 -6.31 14.29
CA GLY A 386 -18.79 -7.45 14.21
C GLY A 386 -19.50 -7.78 15.54
N ASN A 387 -20.70 -8.38 15.42
CA ASN A 387 -21.59 -8.85 16.51
C ASN A 387 -20.98 -9.98 17.38
N GLY A 388 -19.92 -9.72 18.13
CA GLY A 388 -19.48 -10.57 19.24
C GLY A 388 -18.74 -11.88 18.90
N ARG A 389 -18.16 -12.04 17.70
CA ARG A 389 -17.15 -13.10 17.46
C ARG A 389 -15.82 -12.75 18.14
N LYS A 390 -15.11 -13.75 18.71
CA LYS A 390 -13.90 -13.59 19.55
C LYS A 390 -12.93 -12.54 18.99
N ASN A 391 -12.52 -11.62 19.86
CA ASN A 391 -11.83 -10.36 19.56
C ASN A 391 -10.31 -10.50 19.73
N SER A 392 -9.61 -11.05 18.75
CA SER A 392 -8.15 -11.00 18.68
C SER A 392 -7.69 -10.41 17.35
N LYS A 393 -6.57 -9.70 17.40
CA LYS A 393 -5.82 -9.24 16.23
C LYS A 393 -4.54 -10.07 16.12
N LEU A 394 -4.07 -10.30 14.90
CA LEU A 394 -2.76 -10.89 14.64
C LEU A 394 -1.67 -9.89 15.03
N PHE A 395 -0.95 -10.20 16.11
CA PHE A 395 0.30 -9.52 16.45
C PHE A 395 1.42 -9.94 15.52
N LEU A 396 1.57 -11.25 15.30
CA LEU A 396 2.44 -11.82 14.28
C LEU A 396 1.59 -12.72 13.38
N GLU A 397 1.39 -12.28 12.15
CA GLU A 397 0.76 -13.09 11.10
C GLU A 397 1.85 -13.89 10.39
N ASN A 398 1.77 -15.21 10.43
CA ASN A 398 2.59 -16.09 9.62
C ASN A 398 2.08 -16.05 8.17
N VAL A 399 2.88 -15.45 7.28
CA VAL A 399 2.55 -15.35 5.86
C VAL A 399 3.35 -16.37 5.07
N HIS A 400 2.74 -16.91 4.02
CA HIS A 400 3.41 -17.87 3.16
C HIS A 400 4.61 -17.22 2.45
N SER A 401 5.76 -17.88 2.53
CA SER A 401 6.94 -17.51 1.78
C SER A 401 6.96 -18.21 0.43
N PRO A 402 7.23 -17.49 -0.68
CA PRO A 402 7.46 -18.12 -1.99
C PRO A 402 8.80 -18.88 -2.05
N VAL A 403 9.62 -18.81 -1.00
CA VAL A 403 10.92 -19.49 -0.89
C VAL A 403 10.92 -20.40 0.34
N SER A 404 11.18 -21.69 0.13
CA SER A 404 10.93 -22.75 1.12
C SER A 404 11.85 -22.75 2.36
N ASP A 405 13.00 -22.08 2.31
CA ASP A 405 13.98 -21.98 3.39
C ASP A 405 13.81 -20.73 4.27
N ILE A 406 12.79 -19.90 3.99
CA ILE A 406 12.49 -18.68 4.72
C ILE A 406 11.04 -18.71 5.19
N SER A 407 10.80 -18.46 6.48
CA SER A 407 9.46 -18.17 7.02
C SER A 407 9.29 -16.67 7.17
N LEU A 408 8.09 -16.17 6.89
CA LEU A 408 7.78 -14.74 6.90
C LEU A 408 6.71 -14.43 7.93
N PHE A 409 6.92 -13.35 8.69
CA PHE A 409 5.97 -12.88 9.69
C PHE A 409 5.70 -11.40 9.52
N ARG A 410 4.44 -11.04 9.34
CA ARG A 410 3.99 -9.64 9.36
C ARG A 410 3.68 -9.25 10.81
N ILE A 411 4.27 -8.16 11.30
CA ILE A 411 4.06 -7.68 12.69
C ILE A 411 3.08 -6.51 12.76
N ASP A 412 2.22 -6.52 13.78
CA ASP A 412 1.46 -5.35 14.20
C ASP A 412 2.34 -4.29 14.88
N GLY A 413 3.00 -3.47 14.07
CA GLY A 413 3.95 -2.47 14.51
C GLY A 413 4.95 -2.11 13.42
N SER A 414 5.82 -1.14 13.68
CA SER A 414 6.87 -0.70 12.77
C SER A 414 8.27 -0.95 13.33
N PHE A 415 9.28 -1.07 12.47
CA PHE A 415 10.70 -1.21 12.87
C PHE A 415 10.97 -2.33 13.90
N PRO A 416 10.56 -3.59 13.61
CA PRO A 416 10.77 -4.70 14.52
C PRO A 416 12.26 -5.04 14.66
N SER A 417 12.65 -5.47 15.86
CA SER A 417 13.93 -6.15 16.11
C SER A 417 13.77 -7.18 17.23
N VAL A 418 14.55 -8.26 17.17
CA VAL A 418 14.46 -9.37 18.15
C VAL A 418 15.69 -9.38 19.05
N SER A 419 15.47 -9.63 20.34
CA SER A 419 16.55 -9.76 21.33
C SER A 419 17.55 -10.86 20.92
N PRO A 420 18.84 -10.76 21.32
CA PRO A 420 19.83 -11.82 21.03
C PRO A 420 19.46 -13.19 21.62
N LYS A 421 18.68 -13.20 22.71
CA LYS A 421 18.14 -14.42 23.34
C LYS A 421 17.02 -15.06 22.53
N ASN A 422 16.44 -14.33 21.58
CA ASN A 422 15.34 -14.74 20.72
C ASN A 422 14.05 -15.01 21.52
N ASP A 423 13.69 -14.08 22.40
CA ASP A 423 12.55 -14.17 23.31
C ASP A 423 11.65 -12.92 23.33
N VAL A 424 12.20 -11.73 23.04
CA VAL A 424 11.50 -10.44 23.09
C VAL A 424 11.65 -9.71 21.77
N ILE A 425 10.54 -9.16 21.25
CA ILE A 425 10.50 -8.24 20.12
C ILE A 425 10.44 -6.81 20.66
N ALA A 426 11.29 -5.94 20.13
CA ALA A 426 11.13 -4.49 20.23
C ALA A 426 10.54 -3.96 18.92
N PHE A 427 9.59 -3.04 19.00
CA PHE A 427 8.95 -2.43 17.84
C PHE A 427 8.36 -1.06 18.20
N VAL A 428 7.87 -0.34 17.19
CA VAL A 428 7.34 1.02 17.32
C VAL A 428 5.86 1.06 17.00
N GLU A 429 5.12 1.78 17.84
CA GLU A 429 3.80 2.33 17.52
C GLU A 429 3.87 3.81 17.83
N PHE A 430 3.61 4.67 16.85
CA PHE A 430 3.82 6.11 17.01
C PHE A 430 2.71 6.74 17.90
N PRO A 431 3.07 7.49 18.98
CA PRO A 431 4.39 7.61 19.59
C PRO A 431 4.73 6.44 20.54
N GLY A 432 5.98 5.98 20.51
CA GLY A 432 6.54 5.07 21.52
C GLY A 432 7.24 3.82 21.01
N VAL A 433 8.08 3.25 21.88
CA VAL A 433 8.74 1.95 21.69
C VAL A 433 8.11 0.94 22.63
N TYR A 434 7.83 -0.24 22.11
CA TYR A 434 7.22 -1.34 22.83
C TYR A 434 8.15 -2.55 22.84
N ALA A 435 8.08 -3.32 23.92
CA ALA A 435 8.72 -4.62 24.06
C ALA A 435 7.64 -5.66 24.38
N VAL A 436 7.71 -6.82 23.73
CA VAL A 436 6.73 -7.91 23.90
C VAL A 436 7.42 -9.26 23.72
N ASN A 437 6.97 -10.28 24.43
CA ASN A 437 7.46 -11.63 24.21
C ASN A 437 7.05 -12.14 22.81
N LEU A 438 7.79 -13.10 22.25
CA LEU A 438 7.47 -13.68 20.94
C LEU A 438 6.06 -14.31 20.85
N ASP A 439 5.50 -14.75 21.98
CA ASP A 439 4.14 -15.30 22.08
C ASP A 439 3.05 -14.22 22.26
N GLY A 440 3.41 -12.94 22.16
CA GLY A 440 2.49 -11.81 22.33
C GLY A 440 2.22 -11.41 23.78
N SER A 441 2.73 -12.18 24.76
CA SER A 441 2.56 -11.87 26.18
C SER A 441 3.50 -10.75 26.65
N ASN A 442 3.18 -10.17 27.81
CA ASN A 442 4.03 -9.17 28.48
C ASN A 442 4.37 -7.93 27.62
N ARG A 443 3.43 -7.51 26.76
CA ARG A 443 3.54 -6.26 26.00
C ARG A 443 3.64 -5.09 26.97
N ARG A 444 4.67 -4.25 26.80
CA ARG A 444 4.87 -3.04 27.59
C ARG A 444 5.47 -1.93 26.75
N LYS A 445 5.04 -0.70 27.01
CA LYS A 445 5.64 0.51 26.44
C LYS A 445 6.89 0.85 27.23
N VAL A 446 8.04 0.90 26.57
CA VAL A 446 9.36 1.13 27.19
C VAL A 446 9.91 2.52 26.89
N TYR A 447 9.29 3.26 25.96
CA TYR A 447 9.59 4.66 25.71
C TYR A 447 8.35 5.39 25.21
N ASN A 448 8.12 6.61 25.70
CA ASN A 448 6.89 7.37 25.43
C ASN A 448 7.00 8.34 24.24
N GLY A 449 8.21 8.76 23.87
CA GLY A 449 8.42 9.73 22.79
C GLY A 449 8.36 9.10 21.39
N ASN A 450 8.34 9.94 20.36
CA ASN A 450 8.53 9.49 18.98
C ASN A 450 9.91 8.86 18.85
N ALA A 451 9.95 7.66 18.28
CA ALA A 451 11.17 6.95 18.00
C ALA A 451 10.97 6.04 16.79
N PHE A 452 12.05 5.70 16.09
CA PHE A 452 12.03 4.80 14.95
C PHE A 452 13.36 4.06 14.81
N SER A 453 13.32 2.92 14.13
CA SER A 453 14.45 1.99 13.98
C SER A 453 14.94 1.43 15.32
N THR A 454 14.30 0.36 15.80
CA THR A 454 14.78 -0.37 16.98
C THR A 454 15.85 -1.39 16.59
N VAL A 455 16.86 -1.54 17.44
CA VAL A 455 17.83 -2.64 17.36
C VAL A 455 18.33 -2.98 18.76
N TRP A 456 18.60 -4.25 19.03
CA TRP A 456 19.12 -4.69 20.31
C TRP A 456 20.65 -4.64 20.36
N ASP A 457 21.19 -4.35 21.54
CA ASP A 457 22.60 -4.59 21.81
C ASP A 457 22.89 -6.12 21.76
N PRO A 458 23.89 -6.58 20.99
CA PRO A 458 24.18 -8.00 20.85
C PRO A 458 24.82 -8.63 22.08
N VAL A 459 25.39 -7.84 23.00
CA VAL A 459 26.16 -8.30 24.17
C VAL A 459 25.48 -7.93 25.48
N ARG A 460 25.01 -6.68 25.62
CA ARG A 460 24.40 -6.17 26.85
C ARG A 460 22.92 -6.51 26.88
N ASN A 461 22.55 -7.34 27.84
CA ASN A 461 21.18 -7.82 27.98
C ASN A 461 20.20 -6.66 28.25
N GLY A 462 19.03 -6.70 27.61
CA GLY A 462 17.96 -5.73 27.85
C GLY A 462 18.18 -4.33 27.28
N VAL A 463 19.24 -4.07 26.49
CA VAL A 463 19.52 -2.74 25.91
C VAL A 463 19.00 -2.65 24.47
N ILE A 464 18.18 -1.65 24.19
CA ILE A 464 17.65 -1.31 22.87
C ILE A 464 18.21 0.05 22.44
N TYR A 465 18.71 0.16 21.22
CA TYR A 465 19.05 1.42 20.58
C TYR A 465 17.94 1.87 19.63
N THR A 466 17.67 3.17 19.60
CA THR A 466 16.68 3.76 18.69
C THR A 466 16.99 5.23 18.41
N GLY A 467 16.52 5.75 17.27
CA GLY A 467 16.49 7.19 17.01
C GLY A 467 15.24 7.81 17.62
N ALA A 468 15.39 8.76 18.52
CA ALA A 468 14.30 9.48 19.19
C ALA A 468 14.18 10.89 18.62
N GLY A 469 12.98 11.27 18.20
CA GLY A 469 12.70 12.53 17.49
C GLY A 469 11.71 12.33 16.34
N PRO A 470 11.45 13.38 15.53
CA PRO A 470 10.54 13.29 14.40
C PRO A 470 11.09 12.36 13.31
N GLU A 471 10.25 11.44 12.86
CA GLU A 471 10.50 10.54 11.73
C GLU A 471 10.58 11.31 10.40
N PHE A 472 11.34 10.76 9.44
CA PHE A 472 11.47 11.26 8.04
C PHE A 472 11.83 12.75 7.87
N ALA A 473 12.29 13.39 8.94
CA ALA A 473 12.52 14.82 9.02
C ALA A 473 13.77 15.30 8.20
N PRO A 474 13.92 16.61 7.95
CA PRO A 474 15.08 17.17 7.25
C PRO A 474 16.40 16.91 8.01
N VAL A 475 17.54 17.22 7.37
CA VAL A 475 18.87 17.03 7.96
C VAL A 475 19.03 17.80 9.28
N SER A 476 18.39 18.95 9.41
CA SER A 476 18.42 19.81 10.60
C SER A 476 17.54 19.32 11.76
N ALA A 477 16.76 18.25 11.58
CA ALA A 477 15.79 17.81 12.58
C ALA A 477 16.44 17.31 13.87
N GLU A 478 15.75 17.53 14.99
CA GLU A 478 16.18 17.11 16.32
C GLU A 478 15.90 15.62 16.55
N VAL A 479 16.65 14.76 15.86
CA VAL A 479 16.68 13.31 16.14
C VAL A 479 18.01 12.95 16.77
N ASP A 480 17.94 12.26 17.91
CA ASP A 480 19.08 11.77 18.67
C ASP A 480 18.99 10.26 18.89
N ILE A 481 20.15 9.59 18.94
CA ILE A 481 20.19 8.18 19.32
C ILE A 481 20.13 8.06 20.84
N ILE A 482 19.26 7.19 21.31
CA ILE A 482 19.13 6.83 22.71
C ILE A 482 19.35 5.32 22.89
N SER A 483 19.82 4.93 24.08
CA SER A 483 19.71 3.56 24.59
C SER A 483 18.61 3.48 25.63
N ILE A 484 17.82 2.42 25.58
CA ILE A 484 16.74 2.10 26.52
C ILE A 484 17.10 0.75 27.17
N ASN A 485 17.38 0.74 28.47
CA ASN A 485 17.60 -0.49 29.24
C ASN A 485 16.29 -0.93 29.91
N ILE A 486 15.85 -2.15 29.60
CA ILE A 486 14.59 -2.72 30.04
C ILE A 486 14.76 -3.96 30.94
N GLU A 487 15.97 -4.22 31.46
CA GLU A 487 16.22 -5.35 32.37
C GLU A 487 15.37 -5.29 33.63
N ASN A 488 15.21 -4.10 34.20
CA ASN A 488 14.28 -3.84 35.28
C ASN A 488 12.97 -3.25 34.72
N PRO A 489 11.85 -4.00 34.71
CA PRO A 489 10.58 -3.51 34.17
C PRO A 489 10.01 -2.31 34.94
N ASP A 490 10.32 -2.19 36.24
CA ASP A 490 9.83 -1.09 37.09
C ASP A 490 10.71 0.17 36.96
N HIS A 491 11.87 0.05 36.32
CA HIS A 491 12.84 1.13 36.19
C HIS A 491 13.55 1.07 34.83
N VAL A 492 12.87 1.56 33.80
CA VAL A 492 13.46 1.72 32.46
C VAL A 492 14.45 2.89 32.48
N ILE A 493 15.70 2.63 32.09
CA ILE A 493 16.75 3.65 32.04
C ILE A 493 16.94 4.09 30.59
N VAL A 494 16.77 5.39 30.33
CA VAL A 494 17.01 5.99 29.01
C VAL A 494 18.25 6.88 29.07
N LYS A 495 19.24 6.62 28.19
CA LYS A 495 20.47 7.41 28.07
C LYS A 495 20.58 7.96 26.64
N LYS A 496 20.83 9.27 26.50
CA LYS A 496 21.18 9.88 25.21
C LYS A 496 22.63 9.55 24.84
N LEU A 497 22.84 9.12 23.60
CA LEU A 497 24.17 8.78 23.05
C LEU A 497 24.69 9.84 22.08
N THR A 498 23.79 10.61 21.48
CA THR A 498 24.12 11.80 20.67
C THR A 498 23.46 13.04 21.25
N THR A 499 24.01 14.21 20.91
CA THR A 499 23.45 15.51 21.28
C THR A 499 23.41 16.47 20.10
N ASN A 500 22.60 17.52 20.22
CA ASN A 500 22.39 18.60 19.24
C ASN A 500 21.59 18.22 18.00
N GLY A 501 20.91 17.07 17.98
CA GLY A 501 20.08 16.67 16.85
C GLY A 501 20.90 16.48 15.57
N LEU A 502 20.39 17.00 14.45
CA LEU A 502 20.94 16.81 13.10
C LEU A 502 20.68 15.40 12.56
N ASN A 503 19.48 14.89 12.81
CA ASN A 503 18.97 13.65 12.25
C ASN A 503 19.87 12.42 12.54
N ASN A 504 20.31 12.27 13.80
CA ASN A 504 21.05 11.10 14.25
C ASN A 504 20.11 9.91 14.38
N ALA A 505 20.20 8.93 13.47
CA ALA A 505 19.20 7.87 13.37
C ALA A 505 19.76 6.57 12.79
N PHE A 506 18.91 5.53 12.76
CA PHE A 506 19.23 4.19 12.26
C PHE A 506 20.51 3.61 12.90
N PRO A 507 20.56 3.50 14.24
CA PRO A 507 21.70 2.87 14.89
C PRO A 507 21.79 1.39 14.49
N SER A 508 23.02 0.90 14.33
CA SER A 508 23.32 -0.54 14.22
C SER A 508 24.60 -0.85 15.01
N PRO A 509 24.51 -1.65 16.09
CA PRO A 509 25.66 -1.99 16.91
C PRO A 509 26.58 -2.99 16.21
N SER A 510 27.88 -2.90 16.46
CA SER A 510 28.86 -3.92 16.07
C SER A 510 28.59 -5.22 16.85
N PRO A 511 28.89 -6.40 16.29
CA PRO A 511 28.57 -7.69 16.93
C PRO A 511 29.29 -7.91 18.27
N ASP A 512 30.39 -7.21 18.51
CA ASP A 512 31.10 -7.20 19.80
C ASP A 512 30.52 -6.21 20.84
N GLY A 513 29.46 -5.48 20.49
CA GLY A 513 28.75 -4.53 21.35
C GLY A 513 29.55 -3.28 21.73
N LYS A 514 30.68 -3.01 21.06
CA LYS A 514 31.55 -1.87 21.43
C LYS A 514 31.27 -0.59 20.67
N ARG A 515 30.72 -0.69 19.46
CA ARG A 515 30.52 0.46 18.57
C ARG A 515 29.11 0.46 18.00
N ILE A 516 28.65 1.63 17.57
CA ILE A 516 27.40 1.80 16.82
C ILE A 516 27.72 2.56 15.54
N VAL A 517 27.35 2.01 14.39
CA VAL A 517 27.25 2.80 13.15
C VAL A 517 25.87 3.44 13.07
N PHE A 518 25.80 4.67 12.60
CA PHE A 518 24.56 5.41 12.48
C PHE A 518 24.66 6.52 11.43
N ARG A 519 23.50 7.04 11.01
CA ARG A 519 23.40 8.23 10.15
C ARG A 519 23.48 9.50 10.98
N SER A 520 24.19 10.53 10.52
CA SER A 520 24.21 11.86 11.11
C SER A 520 24.29 12.96 10.04
N GLY A 521 23.59 14.07 10.28
CA GLY A 521 23.56 15.29 9.48
C GLY A 521 24.60 16.34 9.87
N LYS A 522 25.55 16.02 10.76
CA LYS A 522 26.51 16.97 11.36
C LYS A 522 27.33 17.79 10.37
N THR A 523 27.47 17.34 9.13
CA THR A 523 28.22 18.03 8.05
C THR A 523 27.31 18.65 6.99
N GLY A 524 26.03 18.87 7.28
CA GLY A 524 25.04 19.42 6.35
C GLY A 524 24.41 18.38 5.41
N TYR A 525 24.98 17.18 5.36
CA TYR A 525 24.45 16.02 4.64
C TYR A 525 24.36 14.82 5.58
N LYS A 526 23.41 13.92 5.32
CA LYS A 526 23.22 12.68 6.08
C LYS A 526 24.34 11.70 5.69
N ASN A 527 25.40 11.56 6.49
CA ASN A 527 26.46 10.58 6.27
C ASN A 527 26.54 9.58 7.43
N LEU A 528 27.29 8.49 7.26
CA LEU A 528 27.51 7.50 8.30
C LEU A 528 28.66 7.87 9.25
N TYR A 529 28.44 7.63 10.53
CA TYR A 529 29.38 7.81 11.62
C TYR A 529 29.40 6.55 12.50
N ILE A 530 30.51 6.36 13.21
CA ILE A 530 30.68 5.30 14.20
C ILE A 530 31.01 5.97 15.53
N MET A 531 30.33 5.54 16.60
CA MET A 531 30.58 6.01 17.97
C MET A 531 30.73 4.84 18.95
N ASP A 532 31.17 5.15 20.17
CA ASP A 532 31.16 4.19 21.27
C ASP A 532 29.72 3.79 21.64
N ALA A 533 29.49 2.50 21.86
CA ALA A 533 28.15 1.96 22.08
C ALA A 533 27.59 2.23 23.50
N GLU A 534 28.44 2.54 24.47
CA GLU A 534 28.05 2.83 25.86
C GLU A 534 28.08 4.34 26.12
N ASP A 535 29.19 5.01 25.81
CA ASP A 535 29.40 6.43 26.07
C ASP A 535 28.97 7.36 24.93
N GLY A 536 28.51 6.78 23.81
CA GLY A 536 28.03 7.52 22.66
C GLY A 536 29.13 8.38 22.05
N GLU A 537 28.77 9.56 21.55
CA GLU A 537 29.73 10.49 20.93
C GLU A 537 30.83 10.98 21.89
N LYS A 538 30.61 10.89 23.21
CA LYS A 538 31.61 11.27 24.24
C LYS A 538 32.74 10.24 24.35
N GLY A 539 32.46 8.97 24.08
CA GLY A 539 33.45 7.89 24.04
C GLY A 539 34.30 7.88 22.76
N GLY A 540 33.90 8.68 21.75
CA GLY A 540 34.59 8.83 20.49
C GLY A 540 33.60 8.88 19.32
N LEU A 541 33.97 9.60 18.27
CA LEU A 541 33.15 9.75 17.06
C LEU A 541 34.06 9.74 15.83
N GLN A 542 33.79 8.81 14.90
CA GLN A 542 34.48 8.68 13.64
C GLN A 542 33.49 8.87 12.48
N ARG A 543 33.82 9.75 11.54
CA ARG A 543 33.08 9.84 10.27
C ARG A 543 33.50 8.68 9.37
N LEU A 544 32.54 7.87 8.93
CA LEU A 544 32.79 6.69 8.09
C LEU A 544 32.67 7.02 6.59
N THR A 545 31.75 7.92 6.24
CA THR A 545 31.50 8.31 4.85
C THR A 545 31.43 9.84 4.74
N GLU A 546 31.78 10.35 3.56
CA GLU A 546 31.85 11.78 3.29
C GLU A 546 31.41 12.08 1.87
N GLY A 547 30.44 12.98 1.73
CA GLY A 547 30.07 13.59 0.46
C GLY A 547 28.68 14.23 0.49
N PRO A 548 28.32 14.95 -0.60
CA PRO A 548 27.07 15.71 -0.69
C PRO A 548 25.87 14.82 -1.03
N TRP A 549 25.69 13.71 -0.31
CA TRP A 549 24.64 12.72 -0.50
C TRP A 549 24.11 12.22 0.85
N SER A 550 23.05 11.43 0.83
CA SER A 550 22.42 10.79 1.98
C SER A 550 22.77 9.31 2.06
N ASP A 551 23.50 8.91 3.10
CA ASP A 551 23.70 7.53 3.53
C ASP A 551 22.81 7.25 4.75
N THR A 552 22.10 6.13 4.75
CA THR A 552 21.05 5.83 5.75
C THR A 552 20.81 4.34 5.95
N MET A 553 20.06 3.99 7.00
CA MET A 553 19.56 2.62 7.25
C MET A 553 20.71 1.61 7.23
N CYS A 554 21.74 1.88 8.02
CA CYS A 554 22.91 1.01 8.07
C CYS A 554 22.67 -0.24 8.92
N SER A 555 23.29 -1.35 8.53
CA SER A 555 23.29 -2.62 9.26
C SER A 555 24.72 -3.18 9.29
N TRP A 556 25.21 -3.54 10.48
CA TRP A 556 26.53 -4.15 10.68
C TRP A 556 26.44 -5.66 10.47
N SER A 557 27.39 -6.26 9.76
CA SER A 557 27.43 -7.71 9.56
C SER A 557 27.69 -8.47 10.87
N PRO A 558 27.17 -9.71 11.02
CA PRO A 558 27.37 -10.52 12.22
C PRO A 558 28.84 -10.86 12.54
N ASP A 559 29.71 -10.89 11.51
CA ASP A 559 31.16 -11.11 11.65
C ASP A 559 31.94 -9.82 11.95
N GLY A 560 31.30 -8.66 11.82
CA GLY A 560 31.87 -7.35 12.08
C GLY A 560 32.68 -6.77 10.91
N GLU A 561 32.81 -7.47 9.78
CA GLU A 561 33.68 -7.09 8.66
C GLU A 561 33.07 -6.06 7.71
N LEU A 562 31.74 -5.97 7.64
CA LEU A 562 31.01 -5.16 6.67
C LEU A 562 29.89 -4.36 7.31
N ILE A 563 29.53 -3.26 6.66
CA ILE A 563 28.35 -2.44 6.94
C ILE A 563 27.58 -2.31 5.63
N ALA A 564 26.32 -2.71 5.63
CA ALA A 564 25.37 -2.49 4.55
C ALA A 564 24.58 -1.20 4.79
N PHE A 565 24.30 -0.41 3.76
CA PHE A 565 23.54 0.83 3.90
C PHE A 565 22.93 1.30 2.58
N ALA A 566 21.83 2.05 2.68
CA ALA A 566 21.18 2.69 1.54
C ALA A 566 21.84 4.05 1.25
N SER A 567 22.07 4.37 -0.01
CA SER A 567 22.69 5.63 -0.42
C SER A 567 22.17 6.16 -1.75
N ASP A 568 21.94 7.48 -1.83
CA ASP A 568 21.62 8.20 -3.06
C ASP A 568 22.86 8.80 -3.76
N ARG A 569 24.08 8.38 -3.39
CA ARG A 569 25.35 8.97 -3.86
C ARG A 569 25.56 9.07 -5.38
N HIS A 570 24.86 8.29 -6.19
CA HIS A 570 24.93 8.36 -7.65
C HIS A 570 23.88 9.31 -8.27
N ASN A 571 22.90 9.73 -7.50
CA ASN A 571 21.93 10.76 -7.86
C ASN A 571 21.52 11.57 -6.62
N PRO A 572 22.45 12.33 -6.00
CA PRO A 572 22.20 12.97 -4.72
C PRO A 572 21.01 13.93 -4.77
N GLY A 573 20.11 13.84 -3.79
CA GLY A 573 18.89 14.65 -3.74
C GLY A 573 17.77 14.18 -4.68
N GLY A 574 18.06 13.30 -5.63
CA GLY A 574 17.04 12.71 -6.51
C GLY A 574 16.21 11.59 -5.87
N GLY A 575 16.45 11.28 -4.59
CA GLY A 575 15.71 10.27 -3.82
C GLY A 575 15.92 8.82 -4.27
N SER A 576 16.91 8.58 -5.15
CA SER A 576 17.20 7.26 -5.70
C SER A 576 18.23 6.53 -4.84
N PHE A 577 17.75 5.68 -3.93
CA PHE A 577 18.59 4.93 -3.02
C PHE A 577 18.99 3.58 -3.61
N GLU A 578 20.28 3.28 -3.54
CA GLU A 578 20.90 2.00 -3.90
C GLU A 578 21.58 1.40 -2.67
N LEU A 579 21.84 0.09 -2.70
CA LEU A 579 22.47 -0.62 -1.58
C LEU A 579 23.99 -0.71 -1.76
N TYR A 580 24.72 -0.42 -0.69
CA TYR A 580 26.19 -0.46 -0.65
C TYR A 580 26.70 -1.31 0.49
N LEU A 581 27.94 -1.78 0.33
CA LEU A 581 28.74 -2.41 1.36
C LEU A 581 30.03 -1.62 1.56
N ILE A 582 30.49 -1.49 2.81
CA ILE A 582 31.76 -0.85 3.18
C ILE A 582 32.36 -1.55 4.40
N HIS A 583 33.68 -1.54 4.55
CA HIS A 583 34.31 -1.98 5.81
C HIS A 583 34.17 -0.90 6.90
N PRO A 584 34.14 -1.27 8.20
CA PRO A 584 34.07 -0.29 9.30
C PRO A 584 35.25 0.68 9.39
N ASN A 585 36.35 0.40 8.68
CA ASN A 585 37.50 1.30 8.56
C ASN A 585 37.38 2.29 7.37
N GLY A 586 36.26 2.27 6.63
CA GLY A 586 35.98 3.12 5.48
C GLY A 586 36.51 2.60 4.13
N THR A 587 37.19 1.46 4.11
CA THR A 587 37.71 0.86 2.86
C THR A 587 36.70 -0.06 2.19
N GLY A 588 36.98 -0.48 0.94
CA GLY A 588 36.22 -1.53 0.26
C GLY A 588 34.78 -1.15 -0.12
N LEU A 589 34.46 0.14 -0.16
CA LEU A 589 33.15 0.63 -0.58
C LEU A 589 32.78 0.07 -1.97
N ARG A 590 31.63 -0.61 -2.06
CA ARG A 590 31.08 -1.10 -3.33
C ARG A 590 29.56 -1.10 -3.35
N LYS A 591 28.99 -0.92 -4.53
CA LYS A 591 27.56 -1.07 -4.78
C LYS A 591 27.20 -2.56 -4.78
N LEU A 592 26.08 -2.91 -4.16
CA LEU A 592 25.51 -4.25 -4.15
C LEU A 592 24.29 -4.36 -5.05
N ILE A 593 23.32 -3.45 -4.91
CA ILE A 593 22.07 -3.44 -5.69
C ILE A 593 21.90 -2.11 -6.38
N LYS A 594 21.52 -2.17 -7.66
CA LYS A 594 21.09 -1.03 -8.45
C LYS A 594 19.56 -0.99 -8.46
N SER A 595 18.97 0.15 -8.11
CA SER A 595 17.52 0.31 -8.05
C SER A 595 16.88 0.82 -9.34
N GLY A 596 17.65 1.07 -10.41
CA GLY A 596 17.15 1.80 -11.58
C GLY A 596 16.99 3.30 -11.33
N SER A 597 16.64 4.08 -12.35
CA SER A 597 16.43 5.54 -12.19
C SER A 597 15.30 5.80 -11.21
N GLY A 598 15.50 6.65 -10.20
CA GLY A 598 14.47 7.01 -9.22
C GLY A 598 14.10 5.90 -8.22
N GLY A 599 14.78 4.74 -8.27
CA GLY A 599 14.44 3.60 -7.44
C GLY A 599 14.86 3.71 -5.99
N ARG A 600 14.19 2.95 -5.13
CA ARG A 600 14.42 2.90 -3.69
C ARG A 600 14.81 1.48 -3.27
N VAL A 601 16.00 1.35 -2.68
CA VAL A 601 16.46 0.16 -1.96
C VAL A 601 16.83 0.58 -0.54
N ASN A 602 16.06 0.13 0.44
CA ASN A 602 16.07 0.64 1.82
C ASN A 602 16.09 -0.51 2.84
N HIS A 603 16.36 -0.16 4.10
CA HIS A 603 16.32 -1.08 5.25
C HIS A 603 17.06 -2.41 5.06
N PRO A 604 18.34 -2.40 4.64
CA PRO A 604 19.13 -3.62 4.57
C PRO A 604 19.38 -4.20 5.95
N GLU A 605 19.24 -5.51 6.09
CA GLU A 605 19.60 -6.27 7.28
C GLU A 605 20.30 -7.58 6.89
N PHE A 606 21.44 -7.87 7.51
CA PHE A 606 22.19 -9.10 7.25
C PHE A 606 21.45 -10.33 7.79
N SER A 607 21.54 -11.45 7.05
CA SER A 607 21.16 -12.75 7.59
C SER A 607 22.04 -13.11 8.79
N PRO A 608 21.56 -13.93 9.75
CA PRO A 608 22.35 -14.27 10.94
C PRO A 608 23.67 -14.98 10.63
N ASP A 609 23.78 -15.64 9.47
CA ASP A 609 24.99 -16.28 8.98
C ASP A 609 25.90 -15.37 8.12
N GLY A 610 25.50 -14.11 7.91
CA GLY A 610 26.25 -13.10 7.17
C GLY A 610 26.29 -13.28 5.65
N LYS A 611 25.56 -14.25 5.07
CA LYS A 611 25.69 -14.58 3.63
C LYS A 611 24.75 -13.84 2.70
N SER A 612 23.67 -13.30 3.24
CA SER A 612 22.60 -12.64 2.49
C SER A 612 22.14 -11.39 3.21
N ILE A 613 21.43 -10.52 2.48
CA ILE A 613 20.79 -9.32 3.01
C ILE A 613 19.31 -9.38 2.66
N VAL A 614 18.43 -9.08 3.62
CA VAL A 614 17.03 -8.75 3.37
C VAL A 614 16.88 -7.23 3.31
N PHE A 615 16.00 -6.72 2.45
CA PHE A 615 15.78 -5.28 2.28
C PHE A 615 14.41 -5.00 1.68
N THR A 616 13.98 -3.74 1.77
CA THR A 616 12.76 -3.23 1.12
C THR A 616 13.12 -2.53 -0.18
N THR A 617 12.41 -2.81 -1.27
CA THR A 617 12.67 -2.14 -2.56
C THR A 617 11.45 -2.02 -3.46
N ASP A 618 11.49 -1.02 -4.35
CA ASP A 618 10.57 -0.84 -5.48
C ASP A 618 11.00 -1.57 -6.76
N TYR A 619 11.95 -2.51 -6.65
CA TYR A 619 12.53 -3.23 -7.78
C TYR A 619 11.48 -3.86 -8.71
N ALA A 620 10.40 -4.40 -8.15
CA ALA A 620 9.31 -5.03 -8.92
C ALA A 620 8.17 -4.07 -9.30
N GLY A 621 8.38 -2.77 -9.12
CA GLY A 621 7.43 -1.71 -9.45
C GLY A 621 6.10 -1.85 -8.70
N ILE A 622 5.09 -1.13 -9.19
CA ILE A 622 3.75 -1.19 -8.60
C ILE A 622 3.00 -2.46 -9.02
N SER A 623 2.27 -3.07 -8.08
CA SER A 623 1.53 -4.33 -8.29
C SER A 623 0.05 -4.17 -8.64
N ALA A 624 -0.54 -2.99 -8.38
CA ALA A 624 -1.96 -2.69 -8.61
C ALA A 624 -2.18 -1.17 -8.72
N GLU A 625 -3.35 -0.75 -9.17
CA GLU A 625 -3.67 0.68 -9.28
C GLU A 625 -3.89 1.33 -7.88
N PRO A 626 -3.14 2.37 -7.47
CA PRO A 626 -3.23 2.98 -6.13
C PRO A 626 -4.63 3.46 -5.78
N ILE A 627 -5.32 4.08 -6.74
CA ILE A 627 -6.64 4.67 -6.53
C ILE A 627 -7.73 3.64 -6.17
N SER A 628 -7.46 2.37 -6.44
CA SER A 628 -8.32 1.25 -6.10
C SER A 628 -8.11 0.71 -4.69
N ASN A 629 -7.06 1.15 -4.00
CA ASN A 629 -6.71 0.74 -2.65
C ASN A 629 -7.05 1.84 -1.63
N THR A 630 -7.05 1.47 -0.36
CA THR A 630 -7.08 2.41 0.75
C THR A 630 -5.74 3.14 0.88
N HIS A 631 -5.68 4.16 1.72
CA HIS A 631 -4.49 4.98 1.87
C HIS A 631 -3.23 4.16 2.17
N HIS A 632 -2.19 4.46 1.40
CA HIS A 632 -0.82 3.98 1.59
C HIS A 632 0.14 5.04 1.06
N TYR A 633 1.26 5.25 1.76
CA TYR A 633 2.22 6.29 1.40
C TYR A 633 3.14 5.86 0.25
N GLN A 634 3.46 4.56 0.12
CA GLN A 634 4.34 4.03 -0.93
C GLN A 634 3.84 2.67 -1.45
N PRO A 635 3.07 2.60 -2.55
CA PRO A 635 2.40 1.38 -3.03
C PRO A 635 3.33 0.34 -3.71
N TYR A 636 4.64 0.41 -3.45
CA TYR A 636 5.66 -0.33 -4.21
C TYR A 636 6.78 -0.96 -3.37
N GLY A 637 6.85 -0.73 -2.06
CA GLY A 637 7.93 -1.28 -1.24
C GLY A 637 7.67 -2.76 -0.93
N GLU A 638 8.59 -3.65 -1.32
CA GLU A 638 8.46 -5.08 -1.06
C GLU A 638 9.74 -5.70 -0.51
N ILE A 639 9.59 -6.85 0.15
CA ILE A 639 10.71 -7.54 0.79
C ILE A 639 11.46 -8.39 -0.22
N PHE A 640 12.75 -8.17 -0.32
CA PHE A 640 13.67 -8.92 -1.16
C PHE A 640 14.84 -9.46 -0.35
N THR A 641 15.46 -10.53 -0.85
CA THR A 641 16.77 -11.00 -0.37
C THR A 641 17.77 -11.07 -1.51
N VAL A 642 19.05 -10.90 -1.19
CA VAL A 642 20.16 -11.03 -2.13
C VAL A 642 21.42 -11.54 -1.44
N LYS A 643 22.29 -12.26 -2.16
CA LYS A 643 23.64 -12.62 -1.68
C LYS A 643 24.59 -11.43 -1.72
N LEU A 644 25.66 -11.49 -0.94
CA LEU A 644 26.67 -10.41 -0.88
C LEU A 644 27.41 -10.15 -2.20
N ASP A 645 27.37 -11.08 -3.16
CA ASP A 645 27.92 -10.90 -4.51
C ASP A 645 26.92 -10.27 -5.49
N GLY A 646 25.69 -9.98 -5.04
CA GLY A 646 24.59 -9.45 -5.87
C GLY A 646 23.81 -10.51 -6.62
N SER A 647 24.17 -11.79 -6.52
CA SER A 647 23.44 -12.89 -7.13
C SER A 647 22.23 -13.31 -6.29
N ASP A 648 21.35 -14.11 -6.89
CA ASP A 648 20.23 -14.75 -6.18
C ASP A 648 19.24 -13.74 -5.56
N LEU A 649 18.93 -12.68 -6.31
CA LEU A 649 17.90 -11.71 -5.95
C LEU A 649 16.52 -12.40 -5.95
N ARG A 650 15.90 -12.50 -4.78
CA ARG A 650 14.60 -13.17 -4.58
C ARG A 650 13.59 -12.21 -3.98
N ARG A 651 12.43 -12.08 -4.63
CA ARG A 651 11.25 -11.39 -4.10
C ARG A 651 10.54 -12.31 -3.09
N LEU A 652 10.27 -11.80 -1.90
CA LEU A 652 9.64 -12.55 -0.82
C LEU A 652 8.17 -12.16 -0.59
N THR A 653 7.81 -10.91 -0.88
CA THR A 653 6.43 -10.45 -0.78
C THR A 653 5.90 -9.97 -2.13
N HIS A 654 4.60 -10.17 -2.33
CA HIS A 654 3.88 -9.81 -3.55
C HIS A 654 2.60 -9.10 -3.14
N ASN A 655 2.63 -7.81 -2.83
CA ASN A 655 1.45 -7.08 -2.38
C ASN A 655 1.30 -5.70 -3.04
N SER A 656 0.19 -5.02 -2.77
CA SER A 656 -0.14 -3.67 -3.27
C SER A 656 0.10 -2.58 -2.23
N TYR A 657 0.81 -2.90 -1.16
CA TYR A 657 1.11 -2.04 -0.01
C TYR A 657 2.62 -1.90 0.12
N GLU A 658 3.06 -1.14 1.12
CA GLU A 658 4.46 -1.11 1.49
C GLU A 658 4.73 -2.21 2.53
N ASP A 659 5.55 -3.20 2.17
CA ASP A 659 6.23 -4.06 3.12
C ASP A 659 7.61 -3.49 3.44
N GLY A 660 7.74 -3.03 4.68
CA GLY A 660 8.85 -2.24 5.18
C GLY A 660 9.54 -2.85 6.39
N THR A 661 10.75 -2.34 6.65
CA THR A 661 11.56 -2.61 7.85
C THR A 661 11.71 -4.10 8.17
N PRO A 662 12.28 -4.92 7.27
CA PRO A 662 12.51 -6.33 7.57
C PRO A 662 13.60 -6.51 8.62
N PHE A 663 13.48 -7.57 9.41
CA PHE A 663 14.47 -7.99 10.40
C PHE A 663 14.64 -9.51 10.36
N TRP A 664 15.89 -9.97 10.32
CA TRP A 664 16.22 -11.39 10.39
C TRP A 664 16.18 -11.90 11.83
N VAL A 665 15.42 -12.95 12.06
CA VAL A 665 15.37 -13.61 13.38
C VAL A 665 16.53 -14.60 13.50
N HIS A 666 17.28 -14.52 14.61
CA HIS A 666 18.46 -15.35 14.85
C HIS A 666 18.15 -16.85 14.91
N LYS A 667 16.97 -17.23 15.44
CA LYS A 667 16.49 -18.61 15.47
C LYS A 667 15.15 -18.70 14.75
N SER A 668 14.99 -19.72 13.91
CA SER A 668 13.74 -19.94 13.19
C SER A 668 12.55 -19.96 14.14
N LEU A 669 11.54 -19.18 13.81
CA LEU A 669 10.26 -19.21 14.51
C LEU A 669 9.42 -20.38 14.00
N ARG A 670 8.49 -20.84 14.84
CA ARG A 670 7.45 -21.76 14.37
C ARG A 670 6.47 -20.96 13.51
N PRO A 671 6.08 -21.44 12.32
CA PRO A 671 5.18 -20.74 11.40
C PRO A 671 3.72 -20.83 11.90
N VAL A 672 3.44 -20.14 13.01
CA VAL A 672 2.11 -20.06 13.63
C VAL A 672 1.77 -18.61 13.91
N ASN A 673 0.49 -18.27 13.74
CA ASN A 673 -0.02 -16.95 14.09
C ASN A 673 0.07 -16.70 15.60
N VAL A 674 0.33 -15.46 15.97
CA VAL A 674 0.29 -14.98 17.36
C VAL A 674 -0.76 -13.89 17.45
N GLU A 675 -1.67 -14.07 18.39
CA GLU A 675 -2.84 -13.21 18.56
C GLU A 675 -2.79 -12.48 19.90
N TRP A 676 -3.30 -11.24 19.94
CA TRP A 676 -3.49 -10.50 21.19
C TRP A 676 -4.83 -9.73 21.20
N PRO A 677 -5.31 -9.24 22.37
CA PRO A 677 -6.57 -8.53 22.48
C PRO A 677 -6.64 -7.25 21.62
N ILE A 678 -7.84 -6.87 21.22
CA ILE A 678 -8.11 -5.64 20.46
C ILE A 678 -8.33 -4.48 21.44
N ASP A 679 -7.46 -3.46 21.39
CA ASP A 679 -7.53 -2.25 22.22
C ASP A 679 -7.95 -0.98 21.42
N ARG A 680 -8.25 -1.11 20.12
CA ARG A 680 -8.57 -0.01 19.19
C ARG A 680 -9.86 -0.31 18.40
N PRO A 681 -10.62 0.68 17.89
CA PRO A 681 -11.82 0.45 17.07
C PRO A 681 -11.50 -0.44 15.86
N ARG A 682 -12.38 -1.39 15.49
CA ARG A 682 -12.14 -2.20 14.28
C ARG A 682 -12.20 -1.30 13.06
N CYS A 683 -11.14 -1.38 12.26
CA CYS A 683 -11.15 -1.06 10.84
C CYS A 683 -11.74 0.33 10.52
N GLN A 684 -10.86 1.33 10.52
CA GLN A 684 -11.12 2.64 9.90
C GLN A 684 -10.02 2.85 8.88
N PHE A 685 -10.37 2.82 7.60
CA PHE A 685 -9.42 3.12 6.54
C PHE A 685 -9.51 4.60 6.22
N GLU A 686 -8.37 5.25 6.09
CA GLU A 686 -8.30 6.55 5.48
C GLU A 686 -8.33 6.40 3.95
N ASP A 687 -8.86 7.42 3.29
CA ASP A 687 -8.71 7.56 1.85
C ASP A 687 -7.36 8.17 1.52
N LEU A 688 -6.95 8.07 0.26
CA LEU A 688 -5.72 8.66 -0.25
C LEU A 688 -5.70 10.16 0.09
N HIS A 689 -4.73 10.56 0.91
CA HIS A 689 -4.62 11.92 1.45
C HIS A 689 -4.69 13.02 0.37
N TRP A 690 -4.10 12.80 -0.80
CA TRP A 690 -4.10 13.72 -1.95
C TRP A 690 -5.49 13.94 -2.56
N LEU A 691 -6.50 13.11 -2.25
CA LEU A 691 -7.89 13.36 -2.62
C LEU A 691 -8.56 14.44 -1.78
N ASN A 692 -7.92 14.89 -0.71
CA ASN A 692 -8.43 16.01 0.09
C ASN A 692 -8.16 17.36 -0.60
N ASP A 693 -7.22 17.41 -1.54
CA ASP A 693 -6.89 18.60 -2.34
C ASP A 693 -7.87 18.76 -3.51
N MET A 694 -9.07 19.25 -3.19
CA MET A 694 -10.16 19.42 -4.17
C MET A 694 -9.86 20.53 -5.18
N PRO A 695 -10.12 20.33 -6.49
CA PRO A 695 -10.01 21.40 -7.49
C PRO A 695 -10.91 22.61 -7.17
N GLY A 696 -10.36 23.83 -7.23
CA GLY A 696 -11.05 25.09 -6.90
C GLY A 696 -11.64 25.85 -8.11
N PRO A 697 -12.56 26.81 -7.89
CA PRO A 697 -13.27 27.55 -8.96
C PRO A 697 -12.44 28.59 -9.75
N SER A 698 -11.13 28.68 -9.53
CA SER A 698 -10.23 29.61 -10.22
C SER A 698 -9.01 28.92 -10.81
N PHE A 699 -9.22 27.94 -11.71
CA PHE A 699 -8.19 27.47 -12.63
C PHE A 699 -8.41 28.11 -14.01
N GLY A 700 -8.23 29.43 -14.07
CA GLY A 700 -8.13 30.22 -15.29
C GLY A 700 -6.74 30.84 -15.34
N VAL A 701 -6.04 30.64 -16.45
CA VAL A 701 -4.67 31.10 -16.78
C VAL A 701 -4.22 32.35 -15.97
N GLY A 702 -3.28 32.18 -15.05
CA GLY A 702 -2.65 33.29 -14.33
C GLY A 702 -1.86 32.84 -13.10
N LEU A 703 -0.55 33.09 -13.15
CA LEU A 703 0.45 33.16 -12.07
C LEU A 703 -0.04 32.80 -10.65
N MET A 704 0.53 31.72 -10.09
CA MET A 704 0.45 31.38 -8.66
C MET A 704 0.62 32.63 -7.79
N ASP A 705 -0.41 32.92 -7.00
CA ASP A 705 -0.37 33.95 -5.96
C ASP A 705 0.50 33.46 -4.81
N LYS A 706 1.50 34.24 -4.44
CA LYS A 706 2.71 33.83 -3.72
C LYS A 706 2.56 33.71 -2.19
N ALA A 707 1.33 33.58 -1.67
CA ALA A 707 1.05 33.76 -0.24
C ALA A 707 0.46 32.54 0.51
N GLU A 708 0.18 31.41 -0.17
CA GLU A 708 -0.24 30.15 0.51
C GLU A 708 0.77 29.00 0.34
N CYS A 709 2.02 29.34 0.00
CA CYS A 709 3.18 28.45 0.10
C CYS A 709 4.04 28.70 1.35
N GLU A 710 3.71 29.67 2.21
CA GLU A 710 4.56 30.06 3.35
C GLU A 710 4.18 29.43 4.71
N THR A 711 3.26 28.46 4.75
CA THR A 711 2.97 27.68 5.98
C THR A 711 3.29 26.18 5.87
N LEU A 712 3.74 25.71 4.70
CA LEU A 712 4.22 24.33 4.49
C LEU A 712 5.55 24.23 3.71
N PHE A 713 6.15 25.37 3.33
CA PHE A 713 7.54 25.44 2.89
C PHE A 713 8.21 26.65 3.53
N ASN A 714 9.14 26.40 4.43
CA ASN A 714 10.21 27.37 4.64
C ASN A 714 11.53 26.61 4.66
N ILE A 715 12.29 26.79 3.58
CA ILE A 715 13.73 27.06 3.50
C ILE A 715 14.23 26.56 2.14
N THR A 716 14.76 27.48 1.31
CA THR A 716 16.10 27.48 0.65
C THR A 716 16.14 28.58 -0.44
N HIS A 717 17.22 29.29 -0.80
CA HIS A 717 18.65 29.11 -0.58
C HIS A 717 19.49 30.37 -0.95
N LEU A 718 20.71 30.41 -0.39
CA LEU A 718 22.02 30.90 -0.90
C LEU A 718 22.11 31.89 -2.09
N LEU A 719 22.89 32.97 -1.89
CA LEU A 719 24.16 33.25 -2.60
C LEU A 719 24.81 34.55 -2.08
N HIS A 720 26.12 34.50 -1.74
CA HIS A 720 27.11 35.51 -2.18
C HIS A 720 28.54 35.14 -1.76
N VAL A 721 29.41 34.85 -2.76
CA VAL A 721 30.84 35.16 -2.71
C VAL A 721 31.23 35.80 -4.07
N VAL A 722 31.95 36.93 -3.99
CA VAL A 722 32.55 37.82 -5.02
C VAL A 722 31.58 38.77 -5.77
N GLY A 723 31.66 40.12 -5.74
CA GLY A 723 32.52 41.07 -5.05
C GLY A 723 32.26 42.55 -5.43
N LYS A 724 32.72 43.45 -4.54
CA LYS A 724 33.07 44.89 -4.69
C LYS A 724 32.01 45.99 -5.00
N LEU A 725 32.08 47.01 -4.11
CA LEU A 725 31.79 48.45 -4.24
C LEU A 725 30.36 48.96 -3.95
N LYS A 726 30.09 49.40 -2.71
CA LYS A 726 30.14 50.82 -2.27
C LYS A 726 29.67 51.00 -0.81
N LYS A 727 30.40 51.86 -0.09
CA LYS A 727 30.10 52.48 1.20
C LYS A 727 28.69 53.10 1.26
N ASN A 728 27.97 52.93 2.38
CA ASN A 728 27.80 53.98 3.40
C ASN A 728 26.88 53.55 4.57
N LYS A 729 27.32 53.98 5.77
CA LYS A 729 26.64 54.17 7.07
C LYS A 729 25.10 54.06 7.12
N ILE A 730 24.60 53.48 8.21
CA ILE A 730 23.90 54.18 9.31
C ILE A 730 23.82 53.26 10.54
N ASP A 731 24.12 53.85 11.69
CA ASP A 731 24.10 53.29 13.04
C ASP A 731 22.68 53.16 13.64
N ASN A 732 22.59 52.37 14.72
CA ASN A 732 21.88 52.63 15.99
C ASN A 732 20.63 51.82 16.40
N LEU A 733 20.69 51.48 17.71
CA LEU A 733 19.69 51.07 18.72
C LEU A 733 19.43 49.56 18.84
N GLU A 734 19.94 48.85 19.86
CA GLU A 734 19.84 48.93 21.35
C GLU A 734 18.82 47.92 21.90
N ASP A 735 19.23 47.35 23.03
CA ASP A 735 18.69 46.21 23.78
C ASP A 735 17.27 46.40 24.34
N ASN A 736 16.54 45.30 24.54
CA ASN A 736 16.15 44.85 25.90
C ASN A 736 15.33 43.55 25.93
N GLU A 737 15.58 42.82 27.01
CA GLU A 737 14.98 41.58 27.50
C GLU A 737 13.46 41.66 27.78
N CYS A 738 12.74 40.54 27.68
CA CYS A 738 12.17 39.82 28.84
C CYS A 738 11.08 38.80 28.48
N LEU A 739 11.34 37.56 28.93
CA LEU A 739 10.48 36.67 29.72
C LEU A 739 9.16 36.08 29.18
N ASN A 740 9.16 34.74 29.25
CA ASN A 740 8.06 33.79 29.43
C ASN A 740 6.85 34.33 30.20
N GLU A 741 5.64 33.95 29.76
CA GLU A 741 4.71 33.21 30.62
C GLU A 741 3.58 32.52 29.83
N THR A 742 3.23 31.35 30.35
CA THR A 742 2.19 30.40 29.97
C THR A 742 0.77 30.93 30.24
N GLY A 743 -0.23 30.53 29.44
CA GLY A 743 -1.63 30.68 29.84
C GLY A 743 -2.64 30.32 28.76
N SER A 744 -3.38 29.24 28.98
CA SER A 744 -4.54 28.78 28.21
C SER A 744 -5.65 29.84 28.12
N PHE A 745 -6.49 29.84 27.08
CA PHE A 745 -7.96 29.78 27.20
C PHE A 745 -8.70 29.80 25.85
N ASP A 746 -9.88 29.17 25.92
CA ASP A 746 -10.95 28.97 24.96
C ASP A 746 -11.59 30.22 24.28
N ALA A 747 -12.20 29.89 23.14
CA ALA A 747 -13.50 30.34 22.60
C ALA A 747 -13.70 31.72 21.92
N HIS A 748 -14.24 31.59 20.69
CA HIS A 748 -15.33 32.36 20.07
C HIS A 748 -15.16 33.88 19.88
N TRP A 749 -15.14 34.37 18.64
CA TRP A 749 -15.80 35.64 18.25
C TRP A 749 -16.25 35.65 16.75
N PRO A 750 -17.18 36.56 16.35
CA PRO A 750 -18.19 36.37 15.31
C PRO A 750 -18.02 37.25 14.05
N LYS A 751 -18.96 37.05 13.10
CA LYS A 751 -19.23 37.86 11.91
C LYS A 751 -19.34 39.36 12.19
N VAL A 752 -18.65 40.18 11.38
CA VAL A 752 -19.04 41.55 11.04
C VAL A 752 -18.79 41.81 9.55
N LEU A 753 -19.87 42.14 8.83
CA LEU A 753 -19.89 42.74 7.49
C LEU A 753 -19.28 44.15 7.53
N LEU A 754 -18.47 44.52 6.54
CA LEU A 754 -18.33 45.93 6.12
C LEU A 754 -18.04 46.06 4.62
N LYS A 755 -18.65 47.11 4.06
CA LYS A 755 -18.90 47.42 2.65
C LYS A 755 -17.65 47.83 1.86
N LEU A 756 -17.67 47.45 0.58
CA LEU A 756 -16.87 48.04 -0.50
C LEU A 756 -17.21 49.52 -0.73
N PRO A 757 -16.30 50.26 -1.37
CA PRO A 757 -16.68 51.02 -2.55
C PRO A 757 -15.84 50.70 -3.79
N SER A 758 -16.55 50.82 -4.91
CA SER A 758 -16.20 50.70 -6.32
C SER A 758 -15.14 51.68 -6.81
N MET A 759 -14.34 51.27 -7.81
CA MET A 759 -13.87 52.19 -8.85
C MET A 759 -13.61 51.47 -10.19
N GLU A 760 -13.87 52.22 -11.26
CA GLU A 760 -14.23 51.82 -12.61
C GLU A 760 -13.08 51.32 -13.50
N PHE A 761 -13.45 50.55 -14.52
CA PHE A 761 -12.59 50.20 -15.66
C PHE A 761 -12.60 51.32 -16.71
N GLU A 762 -11.41 51.78 -17.11
CA GLU A 762 -11.21 52.45 -18.40
C GLU A 762 -10.31 51.59 -19.31
N THR A 763 -10.86 51.25 -20.47
CA THR A 763 -10.18 50.62 -21.60
C THR A 763 -9.45 51.66 -22.44
N ASN A 764 -8.21 51.39 -22.88
CA ASN A 764 -7.79 51.86 -24.21
C ASN A 764 -6.59 51.11 -24.83
N ARG A 765 -6.53 51.28 -26.15
CA ARG A 765 -6.02 50.41 -27.22
C ARG A 765 -4.61 50.79 -27.72
N GLU A 766 -3.98 49.82 -28.39
CA GLU A 766 -3.17 49.93 -29.63
C GLU A 766 -1.62 50.12 -29.64
N ARG A 767 -0.98 49.12 -30.30
CA ARG A 767 -0.04 49.18 -31.46
C ARG A 767 1.50 49.09 -31.27
N ARG A 768 2.00 47.92 -31.73
CA ARG A 768 2.95 47.65 -32.84
C ARG A 768 4.48 47.75 -32.67
N THR A 769 5.10 46.61 -33.08
CA THR A 769 6.30 46.39 -33.92
C THR A 769 7.72 46.43 -33.31
N LYS A 770 8.40 45.27 -33.28
CA LYS A 770 9.45 44.87 -34.26
C LYS A 770 9.94 43.41 -34.08
N LYS A 771 10.00 42.68 -35.21
CA LYS A 771 10.72 41.41 -35.43
C LYS A 771 12.23 41.65 -35.57
N ARG A 772 13.08 40.81 -34.96
CA ARG A 772 14.07 39.92 -35.62
C ARG A 772 15.05 39.28 -34.61
N GLN A 773 14.98 37.94 -34.54
CA GLN A 773 16.08 37.00 -34.86
C GLN A 773 17.23 36.87 -33.85
N VAL A 774 17.18 35.83 -33.01
CA VAL A 774 18.26 34.84 -32.83
C VAL A 774 17.58 33.47 -32.55
N GLU A 775 17.77 32.53 -33.48
CA GLU A 775 17.61 31.08 -33.26
C GLU A 775 18.84 30.56 -32.48
N GLU A 776 18.64 29.43 -31.80
CA GLU A 776 19.59 28.58 -31.06
C GLU A 776 19.52 28.72 -29.53
N ASP A 777 19.34 27.54 -28.90
CA ASP A 777 19.20 27.21 -27.47
C ASP A 777 17.84 27.38 -26.78
N GLU A 778 16.85 26.59 -27.22
CA GLU A 778 15.76 26.09 -26.34
C GLU A 778 15.74 24.55 -26.34
N THR A 779 16.66 23.93 -25.60
CA THR A 779 16.47 22.55 -25.12
C THR A 779 17.26 22.35 -23.82
N LEU A 780 16.77 22.91 -22.72
CA LEU A 780 16.97 22.42 -21.34
C LEU A 780 16.18 23.37 -20.42
N CYS A 781 15.42 22.82 -19.47
CA CYS A 781 14.59 23.50 -18.45
C CYS A 781 13.06 23.49 -18.66
N ILE A 782 12.48 22.30 -18.85
CA ILE A 782 11.18 21.98 -18.23
C ILE A 782 11.22 20.50 -17.82
N LYS A 783 11.70 20.22 -16.60
CA LYS A 783 11.54 18.93 -15.88
C LYS A 783 12.11 19.03 -14.45
N GLU A 784 11.60 19.95 -13.64
CA GLU A 784 11.84 19.96 -12.19
C GLU A 784 10.59 20.52 -11.53
N LEU A 785 9.72 19.64 -11.00
CA LEU A 785 8.71 19.94 -9.96
C LEU A 785 7.89 18.71 -9.51
N ALA A 786 8.38 17.50 -9.73
CA ALA A 786 7.86 16.32 -9.03
C ALA A 786 9.05 15.69 -8.31
N LEU A 787 8.82 15.20 -7.08
CA LEU A 787 9.77 14.49 -6.19
C LEU A 787 10.35 15.33 -5.05
N ILE A 788 9.50 15.63 -4.05
CA ILE A 788 9.90 15.79 -2.64
C ILE A 788 8.99 14.85 -1.82
N PRO A 789 9.52 14.06 -0.87
CA PRO A 789 8.76 13.03 -0.15
C PRO A 789 7.70 13.63 0.81
N CYS A 790 6.52 13.03 0.83
CA CYS A 790 5.64 13.00 2.00
C CYS A 790 6.03 11.83 2.92
#